data_AF-A0A6L3Z144-F1
#
_entry.id   AF-A0A6L3Z144-F1
#
_cell.length_a   1.000
_cell.length_b   1.000
_cell.length_c   1.000
_cell.angle_alpha   90.00
_cell.angle_beta   90.00
_cell.angle_gamma   90.00
#
_symmetry.space_group_name_H-M   'P 1'
#
loop_
_entity.id
_entity.type
_entity.pdbx_description
1 polymer ?
#
loop_
_entity_poly.entity_id
_entity_poly.type
_entity_poly.pdbx_seq_one_letter_code
_entity_poly.pdbx_strand_id
1 'polypeptide(L)'
;MEYGPSPEANGDVNLWLEQHGRSFGHYINGTFVKPEGRKAIAVANPANGDKLAEIICGNAEDVDQAVKAARTAFGKWSKLSGYERAKYLYAIARHIQKRERFLAVLESMDNGKPIRETRDIDIPLAARHFYHHAGWAEMVEDEFKGFSPVGVCGQVIPWNFPLLMLAWKIAPALAAGNTVVLKPADLTPLSAIAFAEICHEVGLPAGVVNIVQGDGTTGAGICGHDGVDKVAFTGSTQVGRIIREQMAGSGKKLSLELGGKSPFIVFEDADLDAAVEGVVDAIWFNQGEVCCAGSRLLVQEGIADRFYAKLRKRLENLRVGDPLDKSTDVGAIVSPGQVKRISDLIRKGIEEGGELWQTTNPLPAKGNYIAPGFFTDVDQASTVCQVEIFGPIAAATTFRTPDEAVSLANNTRYGLAASIWSENINIALDLAARVKAGVVWINCTNMLDAGAGFGGYRESGFGREGAREGMYEYLVSDWEKALPPTRVADAFVPSASPSDDDKITIDGIDRTMKNYIGGKQSRPDGGYSYSITGKGGAVIGQAGIGNRKDIRNAVEAASKAGSWGAATAHNRAQVLYYLGENLDARRTDFVARLIESTGVSEKKAEEEFETSLRRIFYYAAQADKFDGAVHSTKSRHVTLAMNEPWGVMGIVCPDETPLLSLVSLVLPAIAMGNRTVVVPSSRHPLIASDFYQVLDTSDVPGGVVNIVTGERDLLTKTLAEHDDVAALWYFGSREGSAMAEKASAGNLKATWVSNGRLPNWFNKTEGQGRDYLRRAIQVKNIWVPYGA
;
A
#
# COMPACT_ATOMS: atom_id res chain seq x y z
N MET A 1 43.29 23.17 -13.28
CA MET A 1 42.29 24.24 -13.41
C MET A 1 41.14 23.85 -12.49
N GLU A 2 40.94 24.59 -11.40
CA GLU A 2 39.69 24.48 -10.65
C GLU A 2 38.58 25.01 -11.56
N TYR A 3 37.60 24.15 -11.88
CA TYR A 3 36.44 24.57 -12.66
C TYR A 3 35.61 25.53 -11.80
N GLY A 4 35.35 26.74 -12.30
CA GLY A 4 34.47 27.70 -11.61
C GLY A 4 33.03 27.20 -11.52
N PRO A 5 32.23 27.73 -10.57
CA PRO A 5 30.83 27.34 -10.39
C PRO A 5 30.00 27.66 -11.64
N SER A 6 28.98 26.84 -11.91
CA SER A 6 28.08 27.01 -13.07
C SER A 6 26.61 26.94 -12.64
N PRO A 7 26.12 27.95 -11.89
CA PRO A 7 24.75 27.97 -11.42
C PRO A 7 23.75 28.19 -12.57
N GLU A 8 22.60 27.52 -12.50
CA GLU A 8 21.43 27.92 -13.30
C GLU A 8 20.93 29.29 -12.85
N ALA A 9 20.44 30.07 -13.82
CA ALA A 9 19.83 31.37 -13.52
C ALA A 9 18.47 31.17 -12.83
N ASN A 10 18.21 31.94 -11.77
CA ASN A 10 16.95 31.93 -11.01
C ASN A 10 16.13 33.22 -11.17
N GLY A 11 16.46 34.06 -12.15
CA GLY A 11 15.80 35.34 -12.39
C GLY A 11 14.29 35.20 -12.64
N ASP A 12 13.89 34.24 -13.48
CA ASP A 12 12.47 34.00 -13.79
C ASP A 12 11.67 33.54 -12.56
N VAL A 13 12.28 32.70 -11.72
CA VAL A 13 11.67 32.23 -10.46
C VAL A 13 11.52 33.41 -9.48
N ASN A 14 12.56 34.23 -9.31
CA ASN A 14 12.49 35.40 -8.45
C ASN A 14 11.45 36.42 -8.95
N LEU A 15 11.37 36.65 -10.26
CA LEU A 15 10.36 37.52 -10.86
C LEU A 15 8.95 36.98 -10.61
N TRP A 16 8.73 35.67 -10.78
CA TRP A 16 7.44 35.03 -10.47
C TRP A 16 7.08 35.16 -8.99
N LEU A 17 8.05 34.96 -8.09
CA LEU A 17 7.86 35.18 -6.64
C LEU A 17 7.49 36.63 -6.33
N GLU A 18 8.14 37.61 -6.96
CA GLU A 18 7.88 39.05 -6.78
C GLU A 18 6.52 39.48 -7.33
N GLN A 19 6.11 38.95 -8.49
CA GLN A 19 4.79 39.19 -9.08
C GLN A 19 3.65 38.73 -8.16
N HIS A 20 3.89 37.70 -7.35
CA HIS A 20 2.98 37.22 -6.31
C HIS A 20 3.16 37.89 -4.95
N GLY A 21 3.98 38.94 -4.86
CA GLY A 21 4.31 39.61 -3.61
C GLY A 21 4.94 38.68 -2.57
N ARG A 22 5.59 37.59 -3.02
CA ARG A 22 6.18 36.53 -2.21
C ARG A 22 5.22 35.96 -1.16
N SER A 23 3.92 35.93 -1.45
CA SER A 23 2.93 35.53 -0.45
C SER A 23 1.69 34.91 -1.08
N PHE A 24 1.54 33.59 -0.90
CA PHE A 24 0.61 32.75 -1.63
C PHE A 24 -0.58 32.28 -0.78
N GLY A 25 -1.70 32.09 -1.48
CA GLY A 25 -2.95 31.58 -0.97
C GLY A 25 -3.20 30.10 -1.32
N HIS A 26 -4.47 29.74 -1.37
CA HIS A 26 -4.96 28.45 -1.86
C HIS A 26 -5.40 28.57 -3.32
N TYR A 27 -5.54 27.44 -4.01
CA TYR A 27 -6.21 27.35 -5.29
C TYR A 27 -7.52 26.57 -5.10
N ILE A 28 -8.65 27.26 -5.08
CA ILE A 28 -9.96 26.68 -4.79
C ILE A 28 -10.93 27.08 -5.89
N ASN A 29 -11.66 26.10 -6.41
CA ASN A 29 -12.69 26.31 -7.42
C ASN A 29 -12.21 27.08 -8.66
N GLY A 30 -10.99 26.79 -9.14
CA GLY A 30 -10.42 27.44 -10.33
C GLY A 30 -9.84 28.84 -10.10
N THR A 31 -9.78 29.31 -8.85
CA THR A 31 -9.31 30.67 -8.49
C THR A 31 -8.28 30.63 -7.36
N PHE A 32 -7.36 31.60 -7.38
CA PHE A 32 -6.42 31.81 -6.28
C PHE A 32 -7.07 32.66 -5.21
N VAL A 33 -7.12 32.15 -3.98
CA VAL A 33 -7.78 32.80 -2.83
C VAL A 33 -6.82 32.93 -1.67
N LYS A 34 -6.85 34.07 -0.97
CA LYS A 34 -5.99 34.31 0.20
C LYS A 34 -6.82 34.84 1.38
N PRO A 35 -7.56 33.96 2.09
CA PRO A 35 -8.39 34.37 3.22
C PRO A 35 -7.60 35.14 4.29
N GLU A 36 -8.22 36.18 4.83
CA GLU A 36 -7.66 36.99 5.92
C GLU A 36 -7.63 36.20 7.25
N GLY A 37 -6.76 36.63 8.18
CA GLY A 37 -6.68 36.05 9.53
C GLY A 37 -6.05 34.65 9.60
N ARG A 38 -5.52 34.12 8.49
CA ARG A 38 -4.80 32.85 8.46
C ARG A 38 -3.35 33.02 8.95
N LYS A 39 -2.84 32.01 9.65
CA LYS A 39 -1.43 31.96 10.07
C LYS A 39 -0.53 31.88 8.83
N ALA A 40 0.49 32.73 8.74
CA ALA A 40 1.51 32.62 7.72
C ALA A 40 2.57 31.57 8.11
N ILE A 41 3.04 30.80 7.12
CA ILE A 41 4.17 29.88 7.23
C ILE A 41 5.24 30.38 6.26
N ALA A 42 6.44 30.64 6.77
CA ALA A 42 7.57 31.05 5.95
C ALA A 42 8.13 29.84 5.19
N VAL A 43 8.38 30.04 3.90
CA VAL A 43 9.05 29.08 3.01
C VAL A 43 10.46 29.62 2.76
N ALA A 44 11.47 28.83 3.09
CA ALA A 44 12.87 29.23 3.04
C ALA A 44 13.64 28.35 2.07
N ASN A 45 14.62 28.93 1.38
CA ASN A 45 15.58 28.17 0.59
C ASN A 45 16.56 27.49 1.54
N PRO A 46 16.61 26.15 1.59
CA PRO A 46 17.45 25.43 2.54
C PRO A 46 18.96 25.57 2.28
N ALA A 47 19.37 25.96 1.08
CA ALA A 47 20.78 26.13 0.71
C ALA A 47 21.42 27.39 1.32
N ASN A 48 20.63 28.42 1.63
CA ASN A 48 21.16 29.69 2.11
C ASN A 48 20.37 30.31 3.29
N GLY A 49 19.18 29.78 3.60
CA GLY A 49 18.29 30.26 4.65
C GLY A 49 17.43 31.47 4.26
N ASP A 50 17.52 31.94 3.02
CA ASP A 50 16.76 33.09 2.56
C ASP A 50 15.28 32.75 2.45
N LYS A 51 14.42 33.70 2.81
CA LYS A 51 12.98 33.55 2.66
C LYS A 51 12.58 33.66 1.19
N LEU A 52 12.03 32.58 0.64
CA LEU A 52 11.47 32.56 -0.72
C LEU A 52 10.11 33.25 -0.75
N ALA A 53 9.20 32.80 0.11
CA ALA A 53 7.82 33.27 0.18
C ALA A 53 7.18 33.00 1.55
N GLU A 54 5.91 33.34 1.68
CA GLU A 54 5.01 32.82 2.71
C GLU A 54 3.80 32.13 2.06
N ILE A 55 3.31 31.08 2.70
CA ILE A 55 1.99 30.52 2.43
C ILE A 55 1.07 30.80 3.61
N ILE A 56 -0.23 30.88 3.37
CA ILE A 56 -1.22 30.86 4.46
C ILE A 56 -1.55 29.42 4.85
N CYS A 57 -1.72 29.18 6.15
CA CYS A 57 -2.14 27.90 6.69
C CYS A 57 -3.66 27.77 6.65
N GLY A 58 -4.15 26.86 5.81
CA GLY A 58 -5.57 26.60 5.64
C GLY A 58 -6.18 25.94 6.87
N ASN A 59 -7.36 26.40 7.27
CA ASN A 59 -8.12 25.85 8.38
C ASN A 59 -9.27 24.95 7.89
N ALA A 60 -10.16 24.55 8.80
CA ALA A 60 -11.32 23.73 8.47
C ALA A 60 -12.29 24.37 7.46
N GLU A 61 -12.44 25.70 7.47
CA GLU A 61 -13.31 26.42 6.53
C GLU A 61 -12.75 26.36 5.11
N ASP A 62 -11.44 26.52 4.97
CA ASP A 62 -10.76 26.48 3.65
C ASP A 62 -10.82 25.07 3.06
N VAL A 63 -10.64 24.05 3.91
CA VAL A 63 -10.80 22.64 3.53
C VAL A 63 -12.23 22.34 3.10
N ASP A 64 -13.23 22.77 3.87
CA ASP A 64 -14.65 22.58 3.54
C ASP A 64 -15.03 23.25 2.21
N GLN A 65 -14.53 24.47 1.96
CA GLN A 65 -14.72 25.15 0.67
C GLN A 65 -14.11 24.37 -0.50
N ALA A 66 -12.86 23.88 -0.33
CA ALA A 66 -12.19 23.08 -1.36
C ALA A 66 -12.93 21.76 -1.64
N VAL A 67 -13.39 21.07 -0.60
CA VAL A 67 -14.13 19.80 -0.75
C VAL A 67 -15.49 20.03 -1.39
N LYS A 68 -16.21 21.11 -1.03
CA LYS A 68 -17.47 21.49 -1.68
C LYS A 68 -17.29 21.81 -3.16
N ALA A 69 -16.21 22.50 -3.51
CA ALA A 69 -15.87 22.79 -4.90
C ALA A 69 -15.57 21.49 -5.68
N ALA A 70 -14.74 20.60 -5.12
CA ALA A 70 -14.45 19.29 -5.70
C ALA A 70 -15.72 18.46 -5.92
N ARG A 71 -16.58 18.38 -4.89
CA ARG A 71 -17.85 17.64 -4.97
C ARG A 71 -18.77 18.18 -6.06
N THR A 72 -18.84 19.50 -6.20
CA THR A 72 -19.66 20.16 -7.23
C THR A 72 -19.12 19.85 -8.63
N ALA A 73 -17.81 19.91 -8.81
CA ALA A 73 -17.14 19.62 -10.08
C ALA A 73 -17.25 18.14 -10.48
N PHE A 74 -17.22 17.22 -9.50
CA PHE A 74 -17.24 15.77 -9.72
C PHE A 74 -18.41 15.32 -10.60
N GLY A 75 -19.62 15.87 -10.37
CA GLY A 75 -20.82 15.49 -11.13
C GLY A 75 -20.71 15.75 -12.64
N LYS A 76 -19.94 16.77 -13.07
CA LYS A 76 -19.68 17.06 -14.49
C LYS A 76 -18.41 16.35 -14.98
N TRP A 77 -17.33 16.39 -14.20
CA TRP A 77 -16.03 15.82 -14.57
C TRP A 77 -16.09 14.29 -14.80
N SER A 78 -16.75 13.56 -13.90
CA SER A 78 -16.93 12.11 -14.01
C SER A 78 -17.75 11.67 -15.23
N LYS A 79 -18.59 12.57 -15.77
CA LYS A 79 -19.44 12.32 -16.95
C LYS A 79 -18.81 12.72 -18.27
N LEU A 80 -17.67 13.41 -18.25
CA LEU A 80 -16.88 13.58 -19.47
C LEU A 80 -16.48 12.20 -20.00
N SER A 81 -16.38 12.06 -21.32
CA SER A 81 -15.79 10.84 -21.87
C SER A 81 -14.32 10.72 -21.46
N GLY A 82 -13.78 9.50 -21.52
CA GLY A 82 -12.35 9.26 -21.35
C GLY A 82 -11.48 10.20 -22.20
N TYR A 83 -11.87 10.37 -23.47
CA TYR A 83 -11.24 11.29 -24.42
C TYR A 83 -11.18 12.74 -23.97
N GLU A 84 -12.28 13.28 -23.45
CA GLU A 84 -12.31 14.66 -22.98
C GLU A 84 -11.38 14.86 -21.78
N ARG A 85 -11.33 13.91 -20.84
CA ARG A 85 -10.37 13.96 -19.73
C ARG A 85 -8.92 13.81 -20.20
N ALA A 86 -8.68 12.93 -21.16
CA ALA A 86 -7.36 12.69 -21.74
C ALA A 86 -6.75 13.97 -22.34
N LYS A 87 -7.55 14.81 -23.03
CA LYS A 87 -7.10 16.09 -23.57
C LYS A 87 -6.57 17.04 -22.50
N TYR A 88 -7.24 17.15 -21.35
CA TYR A 88 -6.76 17.98 -20.24
C TYR A 88 -5.45 17.45 -19.65
N LEU A 89 -5.37 16.14 -19.40
CA LEU A 89 -4.15 15.51 -18.88
C LEU A 89 -2.97 15.69 -19.82
N TYR A 90 -3.19 15.51 -21.12
CA TYR A 90 -2.20 15.79 -22.16
C TYR A 90 -1.76 17.26 -22.16
N ALA A 91 -2.71 18.20 -22.07
CA ALA A 91 -2.41 19.63 -22.02
C ALA A 91 -1.58 20.01 -20.77
N ILE A 92 -1.89 19.44 -19.61
CA ILE A 92 -1.10 19.59 -18.38
C ILE A 92 0.33 19.10 -18.60
N ALA A 93 0.50 17.88 -19.13
CA ALA A 93 1.82 17.33 -19.45
C ALA A 93 2.63 18.26 -20.37
N ARG A 94 1.98 18.82 -21.41
CA ARG A 94 2.61 19.79 -22.31
C ARG A 94 2.99 21.08 -21.61
N HIS A 95 2.18 21.59 -20.68
CA HIS A 95 2.49 22.82 -19.95
C HIS A 95 3.62 22.64 -18.94
N ILE A 96 3.71 21.48 -18.29
CA ILE A 96 4.86 21.11 -17.46
C ILE A 96 6.13 21.10 -18.32
N GLN A 97 6.10 20.42 -19.48
CA GLN A 97 7.26 20.33 -20.38
C GLN A 97 7.70 21.69 -20.94
N LYS A 98 6.74 22.57 -21.32
CA LYS A 98 7.06 23.93 -21.79
C LYS A 98 7.78 24.77 -20.74
N ARG A 99 7.60 24.45 -19.44
CA ARG A 99 8.14 25.19 -18.29
C ARG A 99 9.16 24.39 -17.50
N GLU A 100 9.72 23.35 -18.10
CA GLU A 100 10.57 22.38 -17.41
C GLU A 100 11.71 23.04 -16.64
N ARG A 101 12.40 23.99 -17.27
CA ARG A 101 13.49 24.74 -16.62
C ARG A 101 13.02 25.60 -15.44
N PHE A 102 11.90 26.32 -15.61
CA PHE A 102 11.34 27.14 -14.54
C PHE A 102 10.97 26.28 -13.33
N LEU A 103 10.25 25.16 -13.57
CA LEU A 103 9.83 24.24 -12.52
C LEU A 103 11.04 23.57 -11.84
N ALA A 104 12.07 23.20 -12.60
CA ALA A 104 13.27 22.58 -12.05
C ALA A 104 14.04 23.53 -11.11
N VAL A 105 14.22 24.80 -11.52
CA VAL A 105 14.88 25.81 -10.68
C VAL A 105 14.03 26.13 -9.44
N LEU A 106 12.71 26.24 -9.61
CA LEU A 106 11.78 26.47 -8.50
C LEU A 106 11.87 25.35 -7.46
N GLU A 107 11.84 24.09 -7.91
CA GLU A 107 11.90 22.93 -7.02
C GLU A 107 13.26 22.80 -6.34
N SER A 108 14.37 23.08 -7.02
CA SER A 108 15.70 23.10 -6.40
C SER A 108 15.84 24.20 -5.33
N MET A 109 15.24 25.37 -5.55
CA MET A 109 15.24 26.45 -4.56
C MET A 109 14.35 26.14 -3.35
N ASP A 110 13.18 25.54 -3.57
CA ASP A 110 12.18 25.26 -2.54
C ASP A 110 12.56 24.05 -1.68
N ASN A 111 13.08 22.99 -2.31
CA ASN A 111 13.40 21.72 -1.64
C ASN A 111 14.88 21.57 -1.23
N GLY A 112 15.82 22.14 -1.99
CA GLY A 112 17.26 22.00 -1.75
C GLY A 112 17.97 20.96 -2.61
N LYS A 113 17.24 20.21 -3.44
CA LYS A 113 17.84 19.20 -4.34
C LYS A 113 18.62 19.79 -5.52
N PRO A 114 19.69 19.12 -5.98
CA PRO A 114 20.48 19.53 -7.12
C PRO A 114 19.63 19.75 -8.37
N ILE A 115 19.91 20.82 -9.09
CA ILE A 115 19.20 21.21 -10.32
C ILE A 115 19.31 20.17 -11.43
N ARG A 116 20.37 19.35 -11.39
CA ARG A 116 20.54 18.22 -12.31
C ARG A 116 19.46 17.16 -12.07
N GLU A 117 19.13 16.86 -10.82
CA GLU A 117 18.09 15.90 -10.47
C GLU A 117 16.70 16.41 -10.85
N THR A 118 16.35 17.64 -10.47
CA THR A 118 15.03 18.19 -10.83
C THR A 118 14.82 18.24 -12.35
N ARG A 119 15.84 18.70 -13.08
CA ARG A 119 15.79 18.80 -14.54
C ARG A 119 15.75 17.45 -15.22
N ASP A 120 16.57 16.49 -14.80
CA ASP A 120 16.76 15.25 -15.57
C ASP A 120 15.81 14.12 -15.10
N ILE A 121 15.18 14.25 -13.92
CA ILE A 121 14.38 13.19 -13.29
C ILE A 121 12.99 13.71 -12.88
N ASP A 122 12.88 14.62 -11.90
CA ASP A 122 11.59 14.98 -11.27
C ASP A 122 10.58 15.55 -12.27
N ILE A 123 10.97 16.60 -13.01
CA ILE A 123 10.06 17.28 -13.92
C ILE A 123 9.73 16.42 -15.16
N PRO A 124 10.70 15.74 -15.81
CA PRO A 124 10.39 14.79 -16.87
C PRO A 124 9.45 13.66 -16.43
N LEU A 125 9.65 13.11 -15.22
CA LEU A 125 8.77 12.07 -14.70
C LEU A 125 7.38 12.63 -14.38
N ALA A 126 7.27 13.83 -13.80
CA ALA A 126 5.97 14.47 -13.57
C ALA A 126 5.18 14.62 -14.89
N ALA A 127 5.83 15.12 -15.95
CA ALA A 127 5.22 15.20 -17.28
C ALA A 127 4.84 13.81 -17.84
N ARG A 128 5.73 12.82 -17.69
CA ARG A 128 5.50 11.43 -18.10
C ARG A 128 4.27 10.82 -17.41
N HIS A 129 4.06 11.10 -16.13
CA HIS A 129 2.86 10.64 -15.41
C HIS A 129 1.57 11.21 -16.01
N PHE A 130 1.52 12.50 -16.31
CA PHE A 130 0.33 13.09 -16.96
C PHE A 130 0.12 12.55 -18.39
N TYR A 131 1.19 12.38 -19.17
CA TYR A 131 1.08 11.75 -20.50
C TYR A 131 0.55 10.32 -20.44
N HIS A 132 1.11 9.50 -19.55
CA HIS A 132 0.71 8.10 -19.43
C HIS A 132 -0.75 7.98 -18.98
N HIS A 133 -1.16 8.76 -17.98
CA HIS A 133 -2.52 8.70 -17.45
C HIS A 133 -3.55 9.38 -18.36
N ALA A 134 -3.13 10.25 -19.30
CA ALA A 134 -4.01 10.66 -20.40
C ALA A 134 -4.46 9.44 -21.23
N GLY A 135 -3.56 8.50 -21.49
CA GLY A 135 -3.89 7.22 -22.13
C GLY A 135 -4.84 6.36 -21.30
N TRP A 136 -4.59 6.26 -19.98
CA TRP A 136 -5.53 5.55 -19.09
C TRP A 136 -6.92 6.19 -19.05
N ALA A 137 -7.00 7.52 -19.11
CA ALA A 137 -8.29 8.22 -19.16
C ALA A 137 -9.09 7.81 -20.40
N GLU A 138 -8.44 7.78 -21.57
CA GLU A 138 -9.05 7.34 -22.84
C GLU A 138 -9.57 5.90 -22.75
N MET A 139 -8.75 4.99 -22.23
CA MET A 139 -9.04 3.55 -22.23
C MET A 139 -9.83 3.08 -21.00
N VAL A 140 -10.22 3.96 -20.08
CA VAL A 140 -10.74 3.55 -18.77
C VAL A 140 -12.03 2.71 -18.87
N GLU A 141 -12.90 3.04 -19.80
CA GLU A 141 -14.20 2.37 -20.00
C GLU A 141 -14.01 0.96 -20.58
N ASP A 142 -12.95 0.73 -21.36
CA ASP A 142 -12.64 -0.55 -21.98
C ASP A 142 -11.87 -1.47 -21.04
N GLU A 143 -10.87 -0.93 -20.35
CA GLU A 143 -9.91 -1.69 -19.54
C GLU A 143 -10.38 -1.94 -18.10
N PHE A 144 -11.33 -1.14 -17.60
CA PHE A 144 -11.84 -1.23 -16.22
C PHE A 144 -13.36 -1.40 -16.18
N LYS A 145 -13.91 -2.23 -17.07
CA LYS A 145 -15.35 -2.55 -17.09
C LYS A 145 -15.86 -3.02 -15.73
N GLY A 146 -16.97 -2.45 -15.28
CA GLY A 146 -17.56 -2.72 -13.96
C GLY A 146 -16.93 -1.94 -12.81
N PHE A 147 -16.13 -0.90 -13.11
CA PHE A 147 -15.58 0.03 -12.14
C PHE A 147 -15.90 1.48 -12.50
N SER A 148 -16.06 2.31 -11.48
CA SER A 148 -16.34 3.74 -11.61
C SER A 148 -15.45 4.57 -10.67
N PRO A 149 -15.15 5.86 -11.00
CA PRO A 149 -14.36 6.76 -10.15
C PRO A 149 -14.87 6.85 -8.72
N VAL A 150 -14.00 6.71 -7.72
CA VAL A 150 -14.37 6.77 -6.30
C VAL A 150 -15.15 8.02 -5.90
N GLY A 151 -14.83 9.20 -6.45
CA GLY A 151 -15.47 10.47 -6.13
C GLY A 151 -14.48 11.62 -5.90
N VAL A 152 -14.52 12.22 -4.71
CA VAL A 152 -13.57 13.26 -4.26
C VAL A 152 -12.39 12.60 -3.56
N CYS A 153 -11.17 12.87 -4.01
CA CYS A 153 -9.95 12.36 -3.41
C CYS A 153 -9.25 13.45 -2.58
N GLY A 154 -9.10 13.21 -1.27
CA GLY A 154 -8.23 13.97 -0.39
C GLY A 154 -6.80 13.42 -0.48
N GLN A 155 -5.84 14.29 -0.79
CA GLN A 155 -4.46 13.89 -1.10
C GLN A 155 -3.48 14.70 -0.26
N VAL A 156 -2.52 14.01 0.37
CA VAL A 156 -1.48 14.65 1.19
C VAL A 156 -0.14 14.03 0.81
N ILE A 157 0.81 14.89 0.42
CA ILE A 157 2.11 14.48 -0.14
C ILE A 157 3.29 14.99 0.70
N PRO A 158 4.44 14.30 0.66
CA PRO A 158 5.65 14.69 1.39
C PRO A 158 6.40 15.79 0.64
N TRP A 159 7.52 16.20 1.23
CA TRP A 159 8.32 17.33 0.76
C TRP A 159 9.47 16.97 -0.18
N ASN A 160 9.80 15.68 -0.33
CA ASN A 160 11.06 15.25 -0.94
C ASN A 160 11.07 15.20 -2.47
N PHE A 161 9.92 14.97 -3.10
CA PHE A 161 9.73 15.08 -4.55
C PHE A 161 8.42 15.84 -4.84
N PRO A 162 8.36 17.16 -4.58
CA PRO A 162 7.09 17.88 -4.48
C PRO A 162 6.19 17.76 -5.72
N LEU A 163 6.69 18.12 -6.91
CA LEU A 163 5.88 18.06 -8.13
C LEU A 163 5.65 16.64 -8.61
N LEU A 164 6.65 15.75 -8.48
CA LEU A 164 6.50 14.36 -8.89
C LEU A 164 5.48 13.61 -8.02
N MET A 165 5.48 13.81 -6.69
CA MET A 165 4.48 13.24 -5.78
C MET A 165 3.09 13.79 -6.06
N LEU A 166 2.99 15.09 -6.40
CA LEU A 166 1.74 15.67 -6.88
C LEU A 166 1.26 14.94 -8.14
N ALA A 167 2.14 14.70 -9.12
CA ALA A 167 1.79 14.01 -10.36
C ALA A 167 1.33 12.55 -10.10
N TRP A 168 2.00 11.83 -9.20
CA TRP A 168 1.62 10.47 -8.79
C TRP A 168 0.21 10.39 -8.21
N LYS A 169 -0.25 11.46 -7.56
CA LYS A 169 -1.59 11.53 -6.94
C LYS A 169 -2.65 12.05 -7.90
N ILE A 170 -2.40 13.21 -8.53
CA ILE A 170 -3.42 13.91 -9.32
C ILE A 170 -3.67 13.20 -10.65
N ALA A 171 -2.63 12.76 -11.36
CA ALA A 171 -2.78 12.21 -12.71
C ALA A 171 -3.72 10.98 -12.76
N PRO A 172 -3.55 9.91 -11.95
CA PRO A 172 -4.47 8.79 -11.95
C PRO A 172 -5.86 9.14 -11.41
N ALA A 173 -5.96 10.04 -10.43
CA ALA A 173 -7.24 10.48 -9.89
C ALA A 173 -8.11 11.12 -10.98
N LEU A 174 -7.54 12.09 -11.70
CA LEU A 174 -8.23 12.77 -12.78
C LEU A 174 -8.53 11.83 -13.95
N ALA A 175 -7.60 10.93 -14.31
CA ALA A 175 -7.80 9.96 -15.38
C ALA A 175 -9.00 9.04 -15.13
N ALA A 176 -9.10 8.52 -13.91
CA ALA A 176 -10.23 7.69 -13.47
C ALA A 176 -11.57 8.46 -13.40
N GLY A 177 -11.56 9.80 -13.47
CA GLY A 177 -12.75 10.65 -13.42
C GLY A 177 -13.06 11.22 -12.03
N ASN A 178 -12.10 11.22 -11.11
CA ASN A 178 -12.22 11.83 -9.78
C ASN A 178 -11.84 13.31 -9.79
N THR A 179 -12.23 14.02 -8.74
CA THR A 179 -11.77 15.39 -8.44
C THR A 179 -10.91 15.37 -7.18
N VAL A 180 -9.99 16.33 -7.03
CA VAL A 180 -8.98 16.28 -5.97
C VAL A 180 -8.99 17.52 -5.07
N VAL A 181 -8.69 17.28 -3.79
CA VAL A 181 -8.26 18.29 -2.82
C VAL A 181 -6.90 17.85 -2.30
N LEU A 182 -5.84 18.54 -2.70
CA LEU A 182 -4.46 18.19 -2.37
C LEU A 182 -3.85 19.21 -1.42
N LYS A 183 -3.07 18.73 -0.44
CA LYS A 183 -2.20 19.56 0.40
C LYS A 183 -0.73 19.18 0.18
N PRO A 184 0.09 20.07 -0.42
CA PRO A 184 1.54 19.87 -0.56
C PRO A 184 2.23 20.14 0.78
N ALA A 185 3.38 19.53 1.05
CA ALA A 185 4.11 19.79 2.29
C ALA A 185 4.40 21.29 2.49
N ASP A 186 4.30 21.76 3.73
CA ASP A 186 4.52 23.16 4.12
C ASP A 186 5.97 23.61 3.94
N LEU A 187 6.91 22.66 3.88
CA LEU A 187 8.31 22.92 3.56
C LEU A 187 8.55 23.19 2.07
N THR A 188 7.73 22.64 1.17
CA THR A 188 7.95 22.69 -0.29
C THR A 188 6.67 22.93 -1.10
N PRO A 189 5.94 24.03 -0.86
CA PRO A 189 4.63 24.26 -1.46
C PRO A 189 4.67 24.87 -2.87
N LEU A 190 5.81 25.39 -3.34
CA LEU A 190 5.83 26.35 -4.44
C LEU A 190 5.55 25.71 -5.80
N SER A 191 6.08 24.52 -6.08
CA SER A 191 5.82 23.84 -7.36
C SER A 191 4.36 23.37 -7.50
N ALA A 192 3.67 23.11 -6.38
CA ALA A 192 2.23 22.86 -6.39
C ALA A 192 1.41 24.11 -6.74
N ILE A 193 1.87 25.31 -6.34
CA ILE A 193 1.24 26.58 -6.73
C ILE A 193 1.43 26.83 -8.23
N ALA A 194 2.66 26.66 -8.74
CA ALA A 194 2.92 26.75 -10.18
C ALA A 194 2.09 25.73 -10.98
N PHE A 195 1.87 24.53 -10.44
CA PHE A 195 0.96 23.55 -11.04
C PHE A 195 -0.50 24.03 -11.07
N ALA A 196 -0.99 24.70 -10.02
CA ALA A 196 -2.33 25.29 -10.04
C ALA A 196 -2.49 26.35 -11.13
N GLU A 197 -1.46 27.15 -11.40
CA GLU A 197 -1.45 28.10 -12.52
C GLU A 197 -1.52 27.37 -13.87
N ILE A 198 -0.78 26.27 -14.01
CA ILE A 198 -0.89 25.40 -15.19
C ILE A 198 -2.32 24.86 -15.35
N CYS A 199 -2.98 24.41 -14.27
CA CYS A 199 -4.38 23.98 -14.32
C CYS A 199 -5.32 25.10 -14.81
N HIS A 200 -5.09 26.34 -14.35
CA HIS A 200 -5.85 27.50 -14.79
C HIS A 200 -5.63 27.79 -16.29
N GLU A 201 -4.38 27.80 -16.75
CA GLU A 201 -4.02 28.09 -18.15
C GLU A 201 -4.57 27.07 -19.15
N VAL A 202 -4.59 25.78 -18.80
CA VAL A 202 -5.15 24.74 -19.68
C VAL A 202 -6.68 24.75 -19.68
N GLY A 203 -7.31 25.65 -18.91
CA GLY A 203 -8.76 25.76 -18.80
C GLY A 203 -9.39 24.57 -18.08
N LEU A 204 -8.68 23.95 -17.14
CA LEU A 204 -9.22 22.82 -16.37
C LEU A 204 -10.52 23.27 -15.66
N PRO A 205 -11.63 22.49 -15.72
CA PRO A 205 -12.88 22.93 -15.13
C PRO A 205 -12.73 23.26 -13.64
N ALA A 206 -13.33 24.38 -13.23
CA ALA A 206 -13.30 24.87 -11.86
C ALA A 206 -13.69 23.78 -10.86
N GLY A 207 -12.88 23.62 -9.81
CA GLY A 207 -13.09 22.64 -8.74
C GLY A 207 -12.58 21.23 -9.02
N VAL A 208 -12.14 20.90 -10.25
CA VAL A 208 -11.59 19.57 -10.54
C VAL A 208 -10.29 19.31 -9.77
N VAL A 209 -9.44 20.34 -9.66
CA VAL A 209 -8.26 20.38 -8.80
C VAL A 209 -8.41 21.52 -7.81
N ASN A 210 -8.17 21.24 -6.54
CA ASN A 210 -8.08 22.23 -5.48
C ASN A 210 -6.80 21.97 -4.66
N ILE A 211 -6.05 23.02 -4.36
CA ILE A 211 -4.82 22.95 -3.58
C ILE A 211 -4.97 23.82 -2.34
N VAL A 212 -4.93 23.19 -1.17
CA VAL A 212 -5.02 23.87 0.12
C VAL A 212 -3.65 23.79 0.79
N GLN A 213 -3.08 24.97 1.06
CA GLN A 213 -1.80 25.12 1.73
C GLN A 213 -1.98 24.98 3.24
N GLY A 214 -0.95 24.52 3.95
CA GLY A 214 -0.96 24.50 5.42
C GLY A 214 -0.10 23.41 6.01
N ASP A 215 -0.21 23.17 7.31
CA ASP A 215 0.63 22.22 8.05
C ASP A 215 -0.04 20.83 8.18
N GLY A 216 0.37 20.02 9.14
CA GLY A 216 -0.22 18.71 9.40
C GLY A 216 -1.70 18.76 9.81
N THR A 217 -2.16 19.86 10.43
CA THR A 217 -3.56 20.03 10.85
C THR A 217 -4.49 20.19 9.66
N THR A 218 -4.07 20.94 8.63
CA THR A 218 -4.77 21.05 7.35
C THR A 218 -4.88 19.69 6.65
N GLY A 219 -3.78 18.93 6.63
CA GLY A 219 -3.76 17.57 6.08
C GLY A 219 -4.72 16.62 6.81
N ALA A 220 -4.71 16.63 8.15
CA ALA A 220 -5.65 15.87 8.96
C ALA A 220 -7.11 16.30 8.73
N GLY A 221 -7.36 17.59 8.52
CA GLY A 221 -8.65 18.14 8.14
C GLY A 221 -9.16 17.58 6.81
N ILE A 222 -8.30 17.52 5.78
CA ILE A 222 -8.64 16.94 4.47
C ILE A 222 -8.94 15.44 4.61
N CYS A 223 -8.05 14.68 5.26
CA CYS A 223 -8.25 13.25 5.45
C CYS A 223 -9.57 12.97 6.19
N GLY A 224 -9.83 13.73 7.26
CA GLY A 224 -11.01 13.59 8.12
C GLY A 224 -12.34 14.03 7.53
N HIS A 225 -12.33 14.74 6.40
CA HIS A 225 -13.53 15.42 5.91
C HIS A 225 -14.58 14.45 5.36
N ASP A 226 -15.84 14.56 5.79
CA ASP A 226 -16.92 13.65 5.37
C ASP A 226 -17.25 13.74 3.88
N GLY A 227 -16.97 14.89 3.26
CA GLY A 227 -17.12 15.09 1.82
C GLY A 227 -16.02 14.45 0.94
N VAL A 228 -15.05 13.73 1.51
CA VAL A 228 -14.00 13.00 0.77
C VAL A 228 -14.34 11.51 0.70
N ASP A 229 -14.18 10.88 -0.47
CA ASP A 229 -14.48 9.44 -0.68
C ASP A 229 -13.22 8.56 -0.67
N LYS A 230 -12.06 9.16 -0.96
CA LYS A 230 -10.76 8.48 -0.93
C LYS A 230 -9.70 9.37 -0.30
N VAL A 231 -8.88 8.79 0.56
CA VAL A 231 -7.62 9.37 1.04
C VAL A 231 -6.44 8.67 0.37
N ALA A 232 -5.51 9.45 -0.17
CA ALA A 232 -4.21 8.96 -0.63
C ALA A 232 -3.10 9.76 0.06
N PHE A 233 -2.28 9.07 0.86
CA PHE A 233 -1.24 9.69 1.66
C PHE A 233 0.13 9.11 1.33
N THR A 234 1.12 9.98 1.21
CA THR A 234 2.53 9.59 1.23
C THR A 234 3.27 10.34 2.34
N GLY A 235 4.04 9.61 3.14
CA GLY A 235 4.78 10.20 4.26
C GLY A 235 5.26 9.16 5.28
N SER A 236 5.38 9.56 6.54
CA SER A 236 5.92 8.65 7.57
C SER A 236 4.92 7.58 7.98
N THR A 237 5.42 6.41 8.34
CA THR A 237 4.59 5.29 8.84
C THR A 237 3.74 5.69 10.03
N GLN A 238 4.29 6.48 10.97
CA GLN A 238 3.55 6.92 12.14
C GLN A 238 2.32 7.77 11.78
N VAL A 239 2.44 8.67 10.79
CA VAL A 239 1.28 9.45 10.31
C VAL A 239 0.30 8.56 9.56
N GLY A 240 0.78 7.57 8.80
CA GLY A 240 -0.07 6.55 8.16
C GLY A 240 -0.95 5.81 9.17
N ARG A 241 -0.42 5.44 10.35
CA ARG A 241 -1.20 4.83 11.46
C ARG A 241 -2.29 5.77 11.98
N ILE A 242 -1.94 7.03 12.23
CA ILE A 242 -2.89 8.06 12.67
C ILE A 242 -4.03 8.21 11.65
N ILE A 243 -3.71 8.26 10.35
CA ILE A 243 -4.72 8.36 9.29
C ILE A 243 -5.60 7.10 9.26
N ARG A 244 -5.03 5.90 9.36
CA ARG A 244 -5.80 4.63 9.41
C ARG A 244 -6.81 4.63 10.56
N GLU A 245 -6.40 5.08 11.75
CA GLU A 245 -7.27 5.19 12.93
C GLU A 245 -8.36 6.24 12.74
N GLN A 246 -8.00 7.42 12.23
CA GLN A 246 -8.94 8.52 11.97
C GLN A 246 -10.00 8.11 10.94
N MET A 247 -9.64 7.27 9.96
CA MET A 247 -10.51 6.89 8.83
C MET A 247 -11.39 5.68 9.12
N ALA A 248 -11.15 4.97 10.22
CA ALA A 248 -11.85 3.74 10.54
C ALA A 248 -13.38 3.94 10.63
N GLY A 249 -14.14 3.12 9.90
CA GLY A 249 -15.61 3.15 9.86
C GLY A 249 -16.22 4.23 8.96
N SER A 250 -15.39 5.01 8.28
CA SER A 250 -15.86 6.10 7.41
C SER A 250 -16.37 5.61 6.04
N GLY A 251 -16.02 4.37 5.65
CA GLY A 251 -16.30 3.84 4.31
C GLY A 251 -15.43 4.44 3.19
N LYS A 252 -14.50 5.35 3.53
CA LYS A 252 -13.57 5.96 2.57
C LYS A 252 -12.52 4.94 2.12
N LYS A 253 -12.13 5.00 0.85
CA LYS A 253 -10.98 4.22 0.36
C LYS A 253 -9.67 4.84 0.85
N LEU A 254 -8.68 4.03 1.18
CA LEU A 254 -7.38 4.49 1.69
C LEU A 254 -6.24 3.83 0.90
N SER A 255 -5.25 4.61 0.51
CA SER A 255 -3.94 4.12 0.08
C SER A 255 -2.84 4.87 0.83
N LEU A 256 -1.82 4.13 1.27
CA LEU A 256 -0.73 4.62 2.11
C LEU A 256 0.60 4.20 1.48
N GLU A 257 1.42 5.18 1.12
CA GLU A 257 2.82 4.97 0.71
C GLU A 257 3.74 5.53 1.79
N LEU A 258 4.39 4.64 2.54
CA LEU A 258 5.04 5.00 3.80
C LEU A 258 6.56 4.81 3.75
N GLY A 259 7.20 4.83 4.92
CA GLY A 259 8.65 4.74 5.02
C GLY A 259 9.21 3.42 4.49
N GLY A 260 10.50 3.45 4.15
CA GLY A 260 11.25 2.29 3.70
C GLY A 260 12.64 2.27 4.31
N LYS A 261 13.22 1.08 4.43
CA LYS A 261 14.65 0.90 4.72
C LYS A 261 15.20 -0.10 3.71
N SER A 262 15.07 0.25 2.44
CA SER A 262 15.26 -0.66 1.30
C SER A 262 16.67 -1.28 1.32
N PRO A 263 16.78 -2.61 1.18
CA PRO A 263 18.06 -3.27 1.06
C PRO A 263 18.66 -3.08 -0.34
N PHE A 264 19.97 -2.89 -0.39
CA PHE A 264 20.79 -2.90 -1.60
C PHE A 264 21.78 -4.06 -1.48
N ILE A 265 21.60 -5.10 -2.28
CA ILE A 265 22.27 -6.40 -2.12
C ILE A 265 23.31 -6.57 -3.22
N VAL A 266 24.57 -6.76 -2.85
CA VAL A 266 25.69 -6.91 -3.79
C VAL A 266 26.38 -8.26 -3.62
N PHE A 267 26.30 -9.09 -4.65
CA PHE A 267 26.96 -10.40 -4.71
C PHE A 267 28.40 -10.29 -5.19
N GLU A 268 29.19 -11.32 -4.90
CA GLU A 268 30.59 -11.43 -5.28
C GLU A 268 30.82 -11.40 -6.80
N ASP A 269 29.81 -11.81 -7.58
CA ASP A 269 29.83 -11.86 -9.03
C ASP A 269 29.22 -10.60 -9.69
N ALA A 270 28.82 -9.59 -8.91
CA ALA A 270 28.31 -8.34 -9.44
C ALA A 270 29.41 -7.55 -10.19
N ASP A 271 29.01 -6.77 -11.20
CA ASP A 271 29.85 -5.66 -11.66
C ASP A 271 30.03 -4.66 -10.52
N LEU A 272 31.18 -4.72 -9.85
CA LEU A 272 31.46 -3.91 -8.66
C LEU A 272 31.51 -2.41 -8.97
N ASP A 273 31.97 -2.02 -10.16
CA ASP A 273 32.04 -0.60 -10.50
C ASP A 273 30.65 -0.03 -10.78
N ALA A 274 29.83 -0.77 -11.53
CA ALA A 274 28.42 -0.41 -11.74
C ALA A 274 27.62 -0.43 -10.42
N ALA A 275 27.84 -1.43 -9.56
CA ALA A 275 27.17 -1.53 -8.26
C ALA A 275 27.55 -0.37 -7.33
N VAL A 276 28.80 0.08 -7.33
CA VAL A 276 29.22 1.26 -6.55
C VAL A 276 28.52 2.53 -7.03
N GLU A 277 28.47 2.78 -8.35
CA GLU A 277 27.68 3.92 -8.87
C GLU A 277 26.20 3.77 -8.54
N GLY A 278 25.65 2.54 -8.62
CA GLY A 278 24.30 2.24 -8.20
C GLY A 278 24.02 2.57 -6.73
N VAL A 279 24.92 2.23 -5.80
CA VAL A 279 24.75 2.62 -4.39
C VAL A 279 24.77 4.13 -4.23
N VAL A 280 25.65 4.82 -4.98
CA VAL A 280 25.73 6.29 -4.97
C VAL A 280 24.39 6.90 -5.39
N ASP A 281 23.84 6.44 -6.52
CA ASP A 281 22.54 6.85 -7.04
C ASP A 281 21.35 6.37 -6.19
N ALA A 282 21.52 5.33 -5.36
CA ALA A 282 20.47 4.82 -4.49
C ALA A 282 20.34 5.61 -3.18
N ILE A 283 21.42 6.21 -2.69
CA ILE A 283 21.50 6.74 -1.32
C ILE A 283 21.80 8.23 -1.29
N TRP A 284 22.62 8.76 -2.20
CA TRP A 284 22.99 10.18 -2.20
C TRP A 284 22.22 11.00 -3.24
N PHE A 285 21.54 10.32 -4.16
CA PHE A 285 20.41 10.89 -4.90
C PHE A 285 19.41 11.53 -3.93
N ASN A 286 18.94 12.73 -4.24
CA ASN A 286 18.11 13.57 -3.39
C ASN A 286 18.60 13.68 -1.94
N GLN A 287 19.92 13.70 -1.71
CA GLN A 287 20.54 13.79 -0.37
C GLN A 287 20.10 12.64 0.56
N GLY A 288 19.65 11.51 0.01
CA GLY A 288 19.10 10.38 0.77
C GLY A 288 17.70 10.60 1.33
N GLU A 289 17.03 11.69 0.95
CA GLU A 289 15.64 12.00 1.27
C GLU A 289 14.71 11.27 0.29
N VAL A 290 14.86 9.94 0.18
CA VAL A 290 14.14 9.09 -0.78
C VAL A 290 13.53 7.90 -0.03
N CYS A 291 12.22 7.70 -0.18
CA CYS A 291 11.51 6.63 0.53
C CYS A 291 12.03 5.23 0.15
N CYS A 292 12.46 5.05 -1.10
CA CYS A 292 13.03 3.81 -1.59
C CYS A 292 14.57 3.73 -1.51
N ALA A 293 15.25 4.68 -0.84
CA ALA A 293 16.71 4.72 -0.79
C ALA A 293 17.32 3.37 -0.38
N GLY A 294 18.36 2.93 -1.10
CA GLY A 294 19.14 1.71 -0.83
C GLY A 294 19.99 1.77 0.44
N SER A 295 19.51 2.45 1.47
CA SER A 295 20.23 2.88 2.67
C SER A 295 20.59 1.75 3.63
N ARG A 296 20.28 0.49 3.29
CA ARG A 296 20.76 -0.73 3.95
C ARG A 296 21.59 -1.53 2.95
N LEU A 297 22.90 -1.34 2.97
CA LEU A 297 23.82 -1.99 2.04
C LEU A 297 24.20 -3.38 2.59
N LEU A 298 23.89 -4.43 1.83
CA LEU A 298 24.24 -5.82 2.13
C LEU A 298 25.28 -6.27 1.11
N VAL A 299 26.52 -6.55 1.53
CA VAL A 299 27.63 -6.91 0.62
C VAL A 299 28.16 -8.29 0.94
N GLN A 300 28.34 -9.15 -0.06
CA GLN A 300 28.87 -10.48 0.19
C GLN A 300 30.32 -10.42 0.71
N GLU A 301 30.64 -11.22 1.75
CA GLU A 301 31.87 -11.05 2.54
C GLU A 301 33.16 -11.12 1.71
N GLY A 302 33.18 -11.91 0.63
CA GLY A 302 34.35 -12.06 -0.24
C GLY A 302 34.76 -10.81 -1.03
N ILE A 303 33.87 -9.81 -1.15
CA ILE A 303 34.13 -8.55 -1.88
C ILE A 303 34.03 -7.29 -1.01
N ALA A 304 33.61 -7.41 0.25
CA ALA A 304 33.22 -6.28 1.10
C ALA A 304 34.32 -5.19 1.21
N ASP A 305 35.56 -5.57 1.55
CA ASP A 305 36.66 -4.61 1.69
C ASP A 305 36.97 -3.85 0.39
N ARG A 306 36.98 -4.58 -0.74
CA ARG A 306 37.20 -4.00 -2.08
C ARG A 306 36.06 -3.07 -2.46
N PHE A 307 34.82 -3.45 -2.15
CA PHE A 307 33.63 -2.66 -2.41
C PHE A 307 33.63 -1.36 -1.59
N TYR A 308 33.86 -1.45 -0.27
CA TYR A 308 33.92 -0.28 0.60
C TYR A 308 35.06 0.67 0.22
N ALA A 309 36.22 0.16 -0.17
CA ALA A 309 37.32 1.00 -0.65
C ALA A 309 36.94 1.78 -1.93
N LYS A 310 36.27 1.13 -2.89
CA LYS A 310 35.75 1.79 -4.10
C LYS A 310 34.67 2.81 -3.76
N LEU A 311 33.73 2.46 -2.87
CA LEU A 311 32.66 3.35 -2.43
C LEU A 311 33.21 4.61 -1.75
N ARG A 312 34.14 4.48 -0.79
CA ARG A 312 34.81 5.63 -0.15
C ARG A 312 35.46 6.54 -1.19
N LYS A 313 36.25 5.97 -2.11
CA LYS A 313 36.89 6.73 -3.18
C LYS A 313 35.88 7.46 -4.07
N ARG A 314 34.75 6.81 -4.37
CA ARG A 314 33.70 7.41 -5.20
C ARG A 314 32.95 8.53 -4.48
N LEU A 315 32.68 8.37 -3.19
CA LEU A 315 32.02 9.37 -2.36
C LEU A 315 32.87 10.62 -2.17
N GLU A 316 34.19 10.50 -2.07
CA GLU A 316 35.09 11.67 -2.02
C GLU A 316 35.05 12.53 -3.30
N ASN A 317 34.54 12.00 -4.42
CA ASN A 317 34.34 12.79 -5.63
C ASN A 317 32.99 13.51 -5.68
N LEU A 318 32.08 13.26 -4.73
CA LEU A 318 30.79 13.95 -4.68
C LEU A 318 30.97 15.40 -4.22
N ARG A 319 30.38 16.32 -4.98
CA ARG A 319 30.34 17.74 -4.65
C ARG A 319 29.11 18.06 -3.83
N VAL A 320 29.32 18.44 -2.57
CA VAL A 320 28.27 19.01 -1.72
C VAL A 320 28.27 20.52 -1.89
N GLY A 321 27.16 21.13 -2.27
CA GLY A 321 27.19 22.54 -2.70
C GLY A 321 25.85 23.21 -2.93
N ASP A 322 25.91 24.38 -3.57
CA ASP A 322 24.72 25.12 -4.00
C ASP A 322 23.90 24.23 -4.95
N PRO A 323 22.63 23.93 -4.63
CA PRO A 323 21.79 23.08 -5.46
C PRO A 323 21.59 23.63 -6.88
N LEU A 324 21.74 24.94 -7.11
CA LEU A 324 21.63 25.54 -8.44
C LEU A 324 22.90 25.35 -9.28
N ASP A 325 24.05 25.01 -8.69
CA ASP A 325 25.24 24.65 -9.46
C ASP A 325 25.03 23.30 -10.16
N LYS A 326 25.16 23.27 -11.49
CA LYS A 326 25.01 22.07 -12.32
C LYS A 326 26.00 20.95 -11.96
N SER A 327 27.09 21.31 -11.30
CA SER A 327 28.11 20.39 -10.86
C SER A 327 27.92 19.87 -9.44
N THR A 328 26.94 20.39 -8.69
CA THR A 328 26.56 19.84 -7.38
C THR A 328 25.96 18.44 -7.54
N ASP A 329 26.41 17.51 -6.70
CA ASP A 329 25.88 16.15 -6.64
C ASP A 329 24.97 15.95 -5.42
N VAL A 330 25.27 16.64 -4.32
CA VAL A 330 24.53 16.56 -3.06
C VAL A 330 24.12 17.97 -2.63
N GLY A 331 22.82 18.25 -2.66
CA GLY A 331 22.24 19.54 -2.30
C GLY A 331 22.07 19.75 -0.80
N ALA A 332 21.16 20.66 -0.45
CA ALA A 332 20.86 21.01 0.93
C ALA A 332 19.68 20.18 1.47
N ILE A 333 19.81 19.72 2.70
CA ILE A 333 18.74 19.05 3.45
C ILE A 333 17.57 20.02 3.63
N VAL A 334 16.34 19.55 3.39
CA VAL A 334 15.15 20.41 3.25
C VAL A 334 14.91 21.39 4.41
N SER A 335 15.35 21.06 5.63
CA SER A 335 15.13 21.92 6.80
C SER A 335 16.14 21.70 7.93
N PRO A 336 16.32 22.70 8.82
CA PRO A 336 17.14 22.54 10.02
C PRO A 336 16.63 21.43 10.96
N GLY A 337 15.30 21.23 11.01
CA GLY A 337 14.70 20.14 11.80
C GLY A 337 15.12 18.77 11.28
N GLN A 338 15.22 18.60 9.97
CA GLN A 338 15.67 17.36 9.34
C GLN A 338 17.18 17.15 9.53
N VAL A 339 17.99 18.21 9.43
CA VAL A 339 19.42 18.15 9.79
C VAL A 339 19.59 17.62 11.21
N LYS A 340 18.86 18.19 12.18
CA LYS A 340 18.90 17.75 13.58
C LYS A 340 18.53 16.27 13.71
N ARG A 341 17.46 15.81 13.06
CA ARG A 341 17.03 14.41 13.09
C ARG A 341 18.13 13.49 12.58
N ILE A 342 18.73 13.79 11.43
CA ILE A 342 19.80 12.98 10.84
C ILE A 342 21.03 12.97 11.76
N SER A 343 21.45 14.12 12.29
CA SER A 343 22.58 14.20 13.22
C SER A 343 22.35 13.42 14.52
N ASP A 344 21.12 13.41 15.05
CA ASP A 344 20.77 12.62 16.23
C ASP A 344 20.83 11.11 15.94
N LEU A 345 20.40 10.66 14.76
CA LEU A 345 20.51 9.25 14.34
C LEU A 345 21.96 8.83 14.07
N ILE A 346 22.78 9.71 13.50
CA ILE A 346 24.22 9.49 13.35
C ILE A 346 24.85 9.27 14.74
N ARG A 347 24.60 10.17 15.70
CA ARG A 347 25.13 10.05 17.06
C ARG A 347 24.71 8.71 17.68
N LYS A 348 23.43 8.35 17.53
CA LYS A 348 22.89 7.10 18.06
C LYS A 348 23.58 5.87 17.45
N GLY A 349 23.84 5.86 16.15
CA GLY A 349 24.56 4.76 15.49
C GLY A 349 25.98 4.59 16.01
N ILE A 350 26.70 5.69 16.27
CA ILE A 350 28.05 5.67 16.87
C ILE A 350 27.98 5.14 18.32
N GLU A 351 27.02 5.61 19.12
CA GLU A 351 26.82 5.13 20.50
C GLU A 351 26.50 3.63 20.59
N GLU A 352 25.84 3.08 19.56
CA GLU A 352 25.53 1.65 19.44
C GLU A 352 26.68 0.81 18.87
N GLY A 353 27.83 1.42 18.57
CA GLY A 353 29.05 0.74 18.14
C GLY A 353 29.31 0.72 16.64
N GLY A 354 28.49 1.38 15.83
CA GLY A 354 28.72 1.50 14.38
C GLY A 354 29.89 2.42 14.06
N GLU A 355 30.74 2.03 13.11
CA GLU A 355 31.86 2.87 12.64
C GLU A 355 31.40 3.74 11.47
N LEU A 356 31.26 5.05 11.71
CA LEU A 356 30.88 6.00 10.67
C LEU A 356 32.11 6.51 9.91
N TRP A 357 32.13 6.29 8.60
CA TRP A 357 33.00 7.02 7.68
C TRP A 357 32.20 8.10 6.95
N GLN A 358 32.74 9.33 6.88
CA GLN A 358 32.18 10.43 6.10
C GLN A 358 33.25 11.07 5.22
N THR A 359 32.82 11.64 4.10
CA THR A 359 33.70 12.40 3.19
C THR A 359 34.35 13.57 3.91
N THR A 360 35.58 13.87 3.54
CA THR A 360 36.33 15.00 4.12
C THR A 360 36.16 16.31 3.36
N ASN A 361 35.37 16.29 2.28
CA ASN A 361 35.05 17.45 1.46
C ASN A 361 34.45 18.60 2.30
N PRO A 362 34.87 19.86 2.05
CA PRO A 362 34.34 21.01 2.77
C PRO A 362 32.84 21.19 2.48
N LEU A 363 32.07 21.41 3.53
CA LEU A 363 30.65 21.77 3.41
C LEU A 363 30.50 23.28 3.22
N PRO A 364 29.45 23.74 2.52
CA PRO A 364 29.12 25.17 2.48
C PRO A 364 28.94 25.76 3.88
N ALA A 365 29.41 26.99 4.08
CA ALA A 365 29.39 27.65 5.40
C ALA A 365 28.00 28.11 5.86
N LYS A 366 27.02 28.16 4.94
CA LYS A 366 25.62 28.52 5.19
C LYS A 366 24.73 27.46 4.58
N GLY A 367 23.51 27.32 5.09
CA GLY A 367 22.52 26.35 4.63
C GLY A 367 22.54 25.05 5.43
N ASN A 368 21.70 24.12 5.00
CA ASN A 368 21.47 22.84 5.66
C ASN A 368 22.26 21.73 4.94
N TYR A 369 23.45 21.38 5.42
CA TYR A 369 24.30 20.38 4.74
C TYR A 369 24.76 19.28 5.70
N ILE A 370 24.80 18.05 5.19
CA ILE A 370 25.36 16.88 5.89
C ILE A 370 26.34 16.19 4.95
N ALA A 371 27.53 15.88 5.46
CA ALA A 371 28.54 15.17 4.69
C ALA A 371 28.07 13.75 4.35
N PRO A 372 28.15 13.33 3.07
CA PRO A 372 27.98 11.95 2.64
C PRO A 372 28.78 10.96 3.49
N GLY A 373 28.18 9.82 3.84
CA GLY A 373 28.89 8.78 4.57
C GLY A 373 28.12 7.50 4.76
N PHE A 374 28.77 6.51 5.36
CA PHE A 374 28.11 5.25 5.68
C PHE A 374 28.76 4.61 6.90
N PHE A 375 27.94 3.87 7.64
CA PHE A 375 28.40 3.04 8.73
C PHE A 375 28.88 1.68 8.20
N THR A 376 29.98 1.17 8.76
CA THR A 376 30.37 -0.24 8.71
C THR A 376 30.21 -0.91 10.08
N ASP A 377 30.27 -2.23 10.10
CA ASP A 377 30.21 -3.05 11.32
C ASP A 377 28.93 -2.83 12.15
N VAL A 378 27.81 -2.62 11.45
CA VAL A 378 26.52 -2.36 12.08
C VAL A 378 25.76 -3.66 12.30
N ASP A 379 25.43 -3.94 13.56
CA ASP A 379 24.53 -5.05 13.90
C ASP A 379 23.11 -4.81 13.36
N GLN A 380 22.40 -5.89 12.99
CA GLN A 380 21.03 -5.80 12.50
C GLN A 380 20.06 -5.14 13.50
N ALA A 381 20.30 -5.27 14.80
CA ALA A 381 19.48 -4.67 15.84
C ALA A 381 19.74 -3.17 16.04
N SER A 382 20.81 -2.60 15.44
CA SER A 382 21.11 -1.17 15.58
C SER A 382 20.01 -0.30 14.97
N THR A 383 19.79 0.85 15.61
CA THR A 383 18.84 1.88 15.19
C THR A 383 19.05 2.30 13.73
N VAL A 384 20.31 2.45 13.27
CA VAL A 384 20.61 2.88 11.89
C VAL A 384 20.31 1.82 10.82
N CYS A 385 20.18 0.54 11.23
CA CYS A 385 19.72 -0.57 10.39
C CYS A 385 18.20 -0.70 10.34
N GLN A 386 17.51 -0.36 11.44
CA GLN A 386 16.06 -0.58 11.60
C GLN A 386 15.21 0.66 11.30
N VAL A 387 15.75 1.86 11.52
CA VAL A 387 15.03 3.13 11.37
C VAL A 387 15.52 3.90 10.14
N GLU A 388 14.58 4.53 9.44
CA GLU A 388 14.86 5.39 8.31
C GLU A 388 15.60 6.66 8.76
N ILE A 389 16.82 6.84 8.25
CA ILE A 389 17.64 8.04 8.48
C ILE A 389 17.08 9.22 7.67
N PHE A 390 16.73 8.96 6.40
CA PHE A 390 16.23 9.96 5.46
C PHE A 390 17.18 11.14 5.28
N GLY A 391 18.41 10.80 4.89
CA GLY A 391 19.56 11.70 4.75
C GLY A 391 20.72 10.93 4.11
N PRO A 392 21.87 11.59 3.85
CA PRO A 392 22.93 11.07 2.98
C PRO A 392 23.86 10.09 3.71
N ILE A 393 23.27 9.17 4.49
CA ILE A 393 23.96 8.18 5.31
C ILE A 393 23.40 6.77 5.08
N ALA A 394 24.28 5.83 4.72
CA ALA A 394 23.95 4.41 4.64
C ALA A 394 24.35 3.63 5.91
N ALA A 395 23.78 2.44 6.09
CA ALA A 395 24.28 1.42 7.00
C ALA A 395 24.67 0.18 6.20
N ALA A 396 25.90 -0.31 6.37
CA ALA A 396 26.42 -1.47 5.66
C ALA A 396 26.64 -2.67 6.60
N THR A 397 26.28 -3.86 6.13
CA THR A 397 26.59 -5.15 6.75
C THR A 397 27.00 -6.16 5.68
N THR A 398 27.69 -7.22 6.08
CA THR A 398 28.03 -8.31 5.18
C THR A 398 27.04 -9.48 5.25
N PHE A 399 27.12 -10.39 4.28
CA PHE A 399 26.48 -11.70 4.28
C PHE A 399 27.37 -12.74 3.60
N ARG A 400 27.14 -14.04 3.83
CA ARG A 400 27.90 -15.15 3.27
C ARG A 400 27.19 -15.86 2.14
N THR A 401 25.88 -16.09 2.29
CA THR A 401 25.08 -16.90 1.37
C THR A 401 23.87 -16.13 0.83
N PRO A 402 23.30 -16.53 -0.33
CA PRO A 402 22.05 -15.94 -0.83
C PRO A 402 20.90 -16.03 0.17
N ASP A 403 20.80 -17.13 0.93
CA ASP A 403 19.76 -17.32 1.95
C ASP A 403 19.92 -16.35 3.13
N GLU A 404 21.16 -16.10 3.55
CA GLU A 404 21.46 -15.09 4.56
C GLU A 404 21.11 -13.69 4.05
N ALA A 405 21.45 -13.35 2.80
CA ALA A 405 21.08 -12.07 2.19
C ALA A 405 19.57 -11.84 2.22
N VAL A 406 18.77 -12.85 1.86
CA VAL A 406 17.30 -12.79 1.92
C VAL A 406 16.80 -12.60 3.35
N SER A 407 17.39 -13.32 4.32
CA SER A 407 17.04 -13.20 5.73
C SER A 407 17.28 -11.77 6.25
N LEU A 408 18.48 -11.22 6.00
CA LEU A 408 18.85 -9.86 6.39
C LEU A 408 18.00 -8.81 5.69
N ALA A 409 17.78 -8.94 4.38
CA ALA A 409 16.95 -8.02 3.60
C ALA A 409 15.53 -7.91 4.17
N ASN A 410 14.94 -9.06 4.50
CA ASN A 410 13.57 -9.18 5.02
C ASN A 410 13.46 -8.91 6.53
N ASN A 411 14.56 -8.80 7.27
CA ASN A 411 14.58 -8.49 8.71
C ASN A 411 14.32 -7.00 8.99
N THR A 412 13.13 -6.56 8.62
CA THR A 412 12.63 -5.20 8.81
C THR A 412 11.11 -5.21 8.82
N ARG A 413 10.49 -4.24 9.50
CA ARG A 413 9.04 -4.03 9.44
C ARG A 413 8.55 -3.47 8.10
N TYR A 414 9.47 -2.93 7.29
CA TYR A 414 9.18 -2.32 6.00
C TYR A 414 9.20 -3.34 4.85
N GLY A 415 8.85 -2.87 3.65
CA GLY A 415 8.96 -3.64 2.41
C GLY A 415 8.61 -2.81 1.18
N LEU A 416 9.29 -1.68 0.97
CA LEU A 416 8.99 -0.76 -0.13
C LEU A 416 9.71 -1.16 -1.42
N ALA A 417 11.03 -1.02 -1.44
CA ALA A 417 11.86 -1.36 -2.59
C ALA A 417 13.07 -2.21 -2.19
N ALA A 418 13.74 -2.80 -3.18
CA ALA A 418 15.03 -3.49 -3.04
C ALA A 418 15.83 -3.40 -4.34
N SER A 419 17.16 -3.43 -4.24
CA SER A 419 18.06 -3.52 -5.39
C SER A 419 18.97 -4.74 -5.23
N ILE A 420 19.13 -5.53 -6.28
CA ILE A 420 19.89 -6.78 -6.30
C ILE A 420 20.93 -6.69 -7.43
N TRP A 421 22.20 -6.91 -7.08
CA TRP A 421 23.34 -6.82 -7.99
C TRP A 421 24.05 -8.16 -8.08
N SER A 422 23.97 -8.78 -9.25
CA SER A 422 24.64 -10.04 -9.60
C SER A 422 24.63 -10.18 -11.13
N GLU A 423 25.75 -10.65 -11.70
CA GLU A 423 25.79 -10.97 -13.13
C GLU A 423 25.17 -12.35 -13.45
N ASN A 424 24.80 -13.13 -12.41
CA ASN A 424 24.12 -14.41 -12.56
C ASN A 424 22.60 -14.26 -12.53
N ILE A 425 21.98 -14.53 -13.68
CA ILE A 425 20.53 -14.47 -13.86
C ILE A 425 19.74 -15.32 -12.85
N ASN A 426 20.25 -16.49 -12.45
CA ASN A 426 19.56 -17.38 -11.52
C ASN A 426 19.53 -16.78 -10.11
N ILE A 427 20.66 -16.22 -9.66
CA ILE A 427 20.75 -15.56 -8.34
C ILE A 427 19.83 -14.33 -8.32
N ALA A 428 19.94 -13.47 -9.33
CA ALA A 428 19.20 -12.23 -9.38
C ALA A 428 17.67 -12.44 -9.38
N LEU A 429 17.17 -13.36 -10.22
CA LEU A 429 15.73 -13.65 -10.31
C LEU A 429 15.20 -14.43 -9.10
N ASP A 430 15.96 -15.38 -8.55
CA ASP A 430 15.56 -16.10 -7.33
C ASP A 430 15.39 -15.13 -6.16
N LEU A 431 16.36 -14.24 -5.95
CA LEU A 431 16.29 -13.26 -4.87
C LEU A 431 15.16 -12.26 -5.07
N ALA A 432 14.89 -11.82 -6.30
CA ALA A 432 13.81 -10.88 -6.57
C ALA A 432 12.43 -11.45 -6.16
N ALA A 433 12.22 -12.75 -6.33
CA ALA A 433 11.02 -13.42 -5.84
C ALA A 433 10.96 -13.52 -4.30
N ARG A 434 12.10 -13.72 -3.64
CA ARG A 434 12.17 -14.03 -2.20
C ARG A 434 12.23 -12.79 -1.29
N VAL A 435 12.81 -11.69 -1.76
CA VAL A 435 12.83 -10.42 -1.03
C VAL A 435 11.43 -9.81 -0.96
N LYS A 436 11.01 -9.36 0.22
CA LYS A 436 9.69 -8.80 0.51
C LYS A 436 9.70 -7.29 0.32
N ALA A 437 9.54 -6.88 -0.93
CA ALA A 437 9.41 -5.50 -1.37
C ALA A 437 8.38 -5.40 -2.50
N GLY A 438 7.71 -4.26 -2.64
CA GLY A 438 6.79 -4.03 -3.75
C GLY A 438 7.46 -3.62 -5.05
N VAL A 439 8.72 -3.16 -4.99
CA VAL A 439 9.56 -2.91 -6.16
C VAL A 439 10.92 -3.58 -5.98
N VAL A 440 11.39 -4.29 -7.00
CA VAL A 440 12.73 -4.88 -7.00
C VAL A 440 13.44 -4.48 -8.29
N TRP A 441 14.67 -4.01 -8.18
CA TRP A 441 15.51 -3.66 -9.30
C TRP A 441 16.68 -4.63 -9.41
N ILE A 442 16.88 -5.24 -10.59
CA ILE A 442 18.03 -6.09 -10.88
C ILE A 442 19.06 -5.29 -11.67
N ASN A 443 20.29 -5.20 -11.14
CA ASN A 443 21.43 -4.45 -11.69
C ASN A 443 21.09 -2.99 -12.04
N CYS A 444 20.14 -2.41 -11.31
CA CYS A 444 19.73 -1.02 -11.37
C CYS A 444 19.08 -0.62 -10.04
N THR A 445 18.73 0.64 -9.87
CA THR A 445 18.05 1.17 -8.68
C THR A 445 17.31 2.46 -9.02
N ASN A 446 16.33 2.86 -8.20
CA ASN A 446 15.58 4.11 -8.37
C ASN A 446 15.00 4.31 -9.79
N MET A 447 14.73 3.20 -10.48
CA MET A 447 14.08 3.22 -11.79
C MET A 447 12.58 3.40 -11.60
N LEU A 448 12.09 4.55 -12.06
CA LEU A 448 10.69 4.96 -12.00
C LEU A 448 10.17 5.21 -13.42
N ASP A 449 8.96 4.77 -13.70
CA ASP A 449 8.19 5.14 -14.89
C ASP A 449 6.70 5.12 -14.55
N ALA A 450 5.91 5.97 -15.21
CA ALA A 450 4.47 6.01 -15.01
C ALA A 450 3.76 4.70 -15.37
N GLY A 451 4.36 3.86 -16.22
CA GLY A 451 3.89 2.54 -16.61
C GLY A 451 4.33 1.39 -15.71
N ALA A 452 5.01 1.65 -14.59
CA ALA A 452 5.29 0.66 -13.55
C ALA A 452 4.56 1.02 -12.25
N GLY A 453 3.97 0.01 -11.60
CA GLY A 453 3.39 0.19 -10.27
C GLY A 453 4.48 0.38 -9.22
N PHE A 454 4.25 1.29 -8.27
CA PHE A 454 5.10 1.50 -7.10
C PHE A 454 4.25 1.40 -5.84
N GLY A 455 4.73 0.68 -4.82
CA GLY A 455 4.16 0.80 -3.48
C GLY A 455 4.60 -0.26 -2.48
N GLY A 456 4.19 -0.09 -1.23
CA GLY A 456 4.73 -0.85 -0.09
C GLY A 456 4.15 -2.25 0.16
N TYR A 457 4.92 -3.04 0.92
CA TYR A 457 4.51 -4.21 1.70
C TYR A 457 4.56 -3.84 3.19
N ARG A 458 3.86 -4.60 4.04
CA ARG A 458 3.96 -4.48 5.52
C ARG A 458 3.72 -3.04 5.98
N GLU A 459 4.58 -2.50 6.86
CA GLU A 459 4.46 -1.15 7.38
C GLU A 459 4.93 -0.04 6.42
N SER A 460 5.38 -0.40 5.22
CA SER A 460 5.54 0.56 4.11
C SER A 460 4.20 0.92 3.46
N GLY A 461 3.10 0.34 3.94
CA GLY A 461 1.74 0.69 3.55
C GLY A 461 1.14 -0.27 2.52
N PHE A 462 0.10 0.20 1.83
CA PHE A 462 -0.69 -0.58 0.90
C PHE A 462 -1.37 0.31 -0.17
N GLY A 463 -1.70 -0.31 -1.29
CA GLY A 463 -2.04 0.38 -2.53
C GLY A 463 -0.86 0.37 -3.49
N ARG A 464 -1.10 0.80 -4.73
CA ARG A 464 -0.04 1.03 -5.73
C ARG A 464 -0.29 2.35 -6.42
N GLU A 465 0.78 3.00 -6.86
CA GLU A 465 0.77 4.21 -7.66
C GLU A 465 1.41 3.95 -9.03
N GLY A 466 0.86 4.58 -10.08
CA GLY A 466 1.28 4.33 -11.46
C GLY A 466 0.70 3.06 -12.07
N ALA A 467 0.89 2.94 -13.39
CA ALA A 467 0.47 1.83 -14.22
C ALA A 467 -1.02 1.48 -14.12
N ARG A 468 -1.37 0.24 -14.49
CA ARG A 468 -2.74 -0.27 -14.41
C ARG A 468 -3.17 -0.49 -12.97
N GLU A 469 -2.23 -0.92 -12.13
CA GLU A 469 -2.44 -1.26 -10.73
C GLU A 469 -2.90 -0.04 -9.94
N GLY A 470 -2.26 1.12 -10.15
CA GLY A 470 -2.62 2.36 -9.48
C GLY A 470 -3.96 2.95 -9.93
N MET A 471 -4.43 2.64 -11.14
CA MET A 471 -5.79 3.04 -11.57
C MET A 471 -6.86 2.39 -10.70
N TYR A 472 -6.69 1.13 -10.28
CA TYR A 472 -7.63 0.48 -9.37
C TYR A 472 -7.73 1.18 -8.01
N GLU A 473 -6.72 1.94 -7.58
CA GLU A 473 -6.79 2.70 -6.33
C GLU A 473 -7.74 3.88 -6.39
N TYR A 474 -8.02 4.39 -7.58
CA TYR A 474 -8.91 5.52 -7.86
C TYR A 474 -10.26 5.11 -8.45
N LEU A 475 -10.47 3.80 -8.55
CA LEU A 475 -11.71 3.16 -8.99
C LEU A 475 -12.30 2.32 -7.86
N VAL A 476 -13.60 2.05 -7.97
CA VAL A 476 -14.32 1.11 -7.10
C VAL A 476 -15.33 0.36 -7.94
N SER A 477 -15.54 -0.92 -7.62
CA SER A 477 -16.45 -1.77 -8.36
C SER A 477 -17.88 -1.23 -8.28
N ASP A 478 -18.58 -1.24 -9.42
CA ASP A 478 -19.93 -0.70 -9.53
C ASP A 478 -20.91 -1.44 -8.62
N TRP A 479 -20.72 -2.75 -8.47
CA TRP A 479 -21.53 -3.58 -7.59
C TRP A 479 -21.38 -3.18 -6.12
N GLU A 480 -20.17 -2.86 -5.64
CA GLU A 480 -19.89 -2.47 -4.25
C GLU A 480 -20.51 -1.09 -3.94
N LYS A 481 -20.49 -0.18 -4.93
CA LYS A 481 -21.18 1.11 -4.85
C LYS A 481 -22.70 0.98 -4.78
N ALA A 482 -23.27 0.02 -5.50
CA ALA A 482 -24.70 -0.19 -5.59
C ALA A 482 -25.30 -0.94 -4.40
N LEU A 483 -24.46 -1.48 -3.49
CA LEU A 483 -24.94 -2.23 -2.35
C LEU A 483 -25.83 -1.37 -1.44
N PRO A 484 -27.06 -1.83 -1.12
CA PRO A 484 -27.92 -1.12 -0.20
C PRO A 484 -27.35 -1.19 1.23
N PRO A 485 -27.70 -0.24 2.10
CA PRO A 485 -27.57 -0.44 3.54
C PRO A 485 -28.41 -1.65 3.95
N THR A 486 -27.79 -2.68 4.52
CA THR A 486 -28.53 -3.85 5.00
C THR A 486 -28.98 -3.64 6.45
N ARG A 487 -30.13 -4.21 6.83
CA ARG A 487 -30.51 -4.32 8.24
C ARG A 487 -29.57 -5.36 8.88
N VAL A 488 -28.54 -4.87 9.58
CA VAL A 488 -27.58 -5.72 10.28
C VAL A 488 -28.35 -6.55 11.32
N ALA A 489 -28.19 -7.88 11.26
CA ALA A 489 -28.73 -8.76 12.29
C ALA A 489 -28.12 -8.39 13.65
N ASP A 490 -28.92 -8.46 14.73
CA ASP A 490 -28.45 -8.13 16.07
C ASP A 490 -27.17 -8.90 16.41
N ALA A 491 -26.24 -8.22 17.08
CA ALA A 491 -24.99 -8.82 17.53
C ALA A 491 -25.30 -10.11 18.30
N PHE A 492 -24.80 -11.23 17.78
CA PHE A 492 -24.93 -12.52 18.45
C PHE A 492 -23.71 -12.73 19.34
N VAL A 493 -23.94 -12.77 20.64
CA VAL A 493 -22.91 -13.07 21.64
C VAL A 493 -23.12 -14.51 22.12
N PRO A 494 -22.21 -15.43 21.78
CA PRO A 494 -22.23 -16.79 22.32
C PRO A 494 -22.25 -16.80 23.85
N SER A 495 -23.12 -17.61 24.45
CA SER A 495 -23.16 -17.83 25.90
C SER A 495 -22.82 -19.28 26.22
N ALA A 496 -21.92 -19.45 27.20
CA ALA A 496 -21.61 -20.76 27.78
C ALA A 496 -22.58 -21.16 28.90
N SER A 497 -23.50 -20.27 29.28
CA SER A 497 -24.46 -20.54 30.34
C SER A 497 -25.47 -21.60 29.89
N PRO A 498 -25.82 -22.56 30.77
CA PRO A 498 -26.98 -23.42 30.56
C PRO A 498 -28.24 -22.57 30.36
N SER A 499 -29.13 -23.03 29.47
CA SER A 499 -30.42 -22.40 29.18
C SER A 499 -31.54 -23.39 29.46
N ASP A 500 -32.54 -22.97 30.25
CA ASP A 500 -33.71 -23.78 30.60
C ASP A 500 -34.88 -23.58 29.61
N ASP A 501 -34.78 -22.60 28.70
CA ASP A 501 -35.87 -22.15 27.83
C ASP A 501 -35.87 -22.79 26.43
N ASP A 502 -34.87 -23.62 26.11
CA ASP A 502 -34.64 -24.10 24.76
C ASP A 502 -35.35 -25.43 24.45
N LYS A 503 -36.01 -25.49 23.29
CA LYS A 503 -36.51 -26.76 22.74
C LYS A 503 -35.33 -27.56 22.19
N ILE A 504 -34.82 -28.51 22.97
CA ILE A 504 -33.72 -29.39 22.54
C ILE A 504 -34.25 -30.44 21.57
N THR A 505 -33.68 -30.52 20.36
CA THR A 505 -34.07 -31.50 19.33
C THR A 505 -32.93 -32.42 18.90
N ILE A 506 -31.85 -32.46 19.70
CA ILE A 506 -30.70 -33.36 19.46
C ILE A 506 -31.18 -34.81 19.66
N ASP A 507 -31.25 -35.59 18.58
CA ASP A 507 -31.53 -37.03 18.63
C ASP A 507 -30.22 -37.81 18.73
N GLY A 508 -30.00 -38.51 19.85
CA GLY A 508 -28.80 -39.31 20.11
C GLY A 508 -27.66 -38.57 20.83
N ILE A 509 -26.42 -38.83 20.41
CA ILE A 509 -25.21 -38.32 21.08
C ILE A 509 -24.95 -36.87 20.69
N ASP A 510 -24.78 -35.99 21.68
CA ASP A 510 -24.39 -34.60 21.48
C ASP A 510 -23.06 -34.50 20.71
N ARG A 511 -23.08 -33.73 19.61
CA ARG A 511 -21.92 -33.47 18.76
C ARG A 511 -21.50 -32.02 18.93
N THR A 512 -20.66 -31.77 19.93
CA THR A 512 -20.01 -30.47 20.10
C THR A 512 -18.94 -30.26 19.01
N MET A 513 -19.17 -29.26 18.16
CA MET A 513 -18.21 -28.82 17.16
C MET A 513 -16.94 -28.25 17.82
N LYS A 514 -15.80 -28.61 17.24
CA LYS A 514 -14.46 -28.13 17.60
C LYS A 514 -14.01 -27.01 16.64
N ASN A 515 -12.88 -26.36 16.95
CA ASN A 515 -12.16 -25.56 15.96
C ASN A 515 -11.46 -26.49 14.95
N TYR A 516 -11.06 -25.97 13.79
CA TYR A 516 -10.21 -26.68 12.82
C TYR A 516 -8.91 -25.90 12.63
N ILE A 517 -7.80 -26.42 13.17
CA ILE A 517 -6.52 -25.70 13.22
C ILE A 517 -5.41 -26.65 12.81
N GLY A 518 -4.64 -26.28 11.79
CA GLY A 518 -3.48 -27.05 11.36
C GLY A 518 -3.83 -28.42 10.79
N GLY A 519 -4.95 -28.55 10.07
CA GLY A 519 -5.37 -29.81 9.44
C GLY A 519 -5.97 -30.83 10.40
N LYS A 520 -6.49 -30.38 11.54
CA LYS A 520 -7.15 -31.24 12.53
C LYS A 520 -8.17 -30.48 13.35
N GLN A 521 -9.13 -31.20 13.90
CA GLN A 521 -10.04 -30.64 14.89
C GLN A 521 -9.33 -30.39 16.23
N SER A 522 -9.55 -29.23 16.83
CA SER A 522 -8.97 -28.82 18.12
C SER A 522 -10.04 -28.26 19.06
N ARG A 523 -9.96 -28.64 20.34
CA ARG A 523 -10.87 -28.09 21.36
C ARG A 523 -10.59 -26.58 21.49
N PRO A 524 -11.62 -25.74 21.72
CA PRO A 524 -11.39 -24.36 22.09
C PRO A 524 -10.54 -24.31 23.35
N ASP A 525 -9.51 -23.46 23.36
CA ASP A 525 -8.56 -23.35 24.47
C ASP A 525 -9.27 -23.03 25.81
N GLY A 526 -10.28 -22.16 25.77
CA GLY A 526 -11.09 -21.83 26.94
C GLY A 526 -12.02 -22.94 27.43
N GLY A 527 -12.18 -24.04 26.68
CA GLY A 527 -13.03 -25.18 27.02
C GLY A 527 -14.53 -24.97 26.91
N TYR A 528 -15.00 -23.74 26.66
CA TYR A 528 -16.41 -23.41 26.56
C TYR A 528 -17.01 -23.75 25.19
N SER A 529 -18.29 -24.12 25.20
CA SER A 529 -19.16 -24.23 24.03
C SER A 529 -20.44 -23.42 24.24
N TYR A 530 -21.15 -23.14 23.16
CA TYR A 530 -22.47 -22.50 23.18
C TYR A 530 -23.46 -23.30 22.33
N SER A 531 -24.74 -23.25 22.73
CA SER A 531 -25.84 -23.89 22.01
C SER A 531 -26.11 -23.20 20.68
N ILE A 532 -26.29 -24.00 19.63
CA ILE A 532 -26.67 -23.55 18.30
C ILE A 532 -28.14 -23.80 18.09
N THR A 533 -28.88 -22.73 17.81
CA THR A 533 -30.31 -22.78 17.55
C THR A 533 -30.59 -22.82 16.06
N GLY A 534 -31.31 -23.84 15.61
CA GLY A 534 -31.82 -23.99 14.25
C GLY A 534 -33.24 -23.47 14.09
N LYS A 535 -33.96 -24.05 13.12
CA LYS A 535 -35.34 -23.69 12.79
C LYS A 535 -36.25 -23.73 14.02
N GLY A 536 -37.01 -22.65 14.23
CA GLY A 536 -38.01 -22.57 15.32
C GLY A 536 -37.41 -22.43 16.73
N GLY A 537 -36.14 -22.04 16.84
CA GLY A 537 -35.45 -21.88 18.12
C GLY A 537 -34.97 -23.19 18.75
N ALA A 538 -35.00 -24.29 18.00
CA ALA A 538 -34.60 -25.59 18.51
C ALA A 538 -33.08 -25.72 18.62
N VAL A 539 -32.56 -26.28 19.70
CA VAL A 539 -31.12 -26.55 19.83
C VAL A 539 -30.76 -27.78 19.02
N ILE A 540 -29.88 -27.59 18.04
CA ILE A 540 -29.47 -28.59 17.04
C ILE A 540 -28.02 -29.07 17.21
N GLY A 541 -27.29 -28.49 18.15
CA GLY A 541 -25.91 -28.86 18.47
C GLY A 541 -25.20 -27.76 19.26
N GLN A 542 -23.89 -27.90 19.40
CA GLN A 542 -23.04 -26.91 20.08
C GLN A 542 -21.80 -26.58 19.26
N ALA A 543 -21.25 -25.38 19.44
CA ALA A 543 -19.95 -24.99 18.88
C ALA A 543 -19.02 -24.42 19.95
N GLY A 544 -17.72 -24.56 19.76
CA GLY A 544 -16.72 -24.00 20.66
C GLY A 544 -16.71 -22.47 20.69
N ILE A 545 -16.48 -21.88 21.87
CA ILE A 545 -16.21 -20.45 22.02
C ILE A 545 -14.70 -20.25 21.97
N GLY A 546 -14.19 -19.99 20.77
CA GLY A 546 -12.79 -19.70 20.54
C GLY A 546 -12.36 -18.38 21.17
N ASN A 547 -11.08 -18.28 21.50
CA ASN A 547 -10.50 -17.13 22.16
C ASN A 547 -9.21 -16.64 21.44
N ARG A 548 -8.49 -15.71 22.07
CA ARG A 548 -7.23 -15.18 21.54
C ARG A 548 -6.13 -16.24 21.38
N LYS A 549 -6.10 -17.28 22.23
CA LYS A 549 -5.15 -18.39 22.12
C LYS A 549 -5.48 -19.29 20.93
N ASP A 550 -6.75 -19.53 20.63
CA ASP A 550 -7.17 -20.25 19.42
C ASP A 550 -6.75 -19.49 18.15
N ILE A 551 -6.97 -18.18 18.09
CA ILE A 551 -6.50 -17.34 16.97
C ILE A 551 -4.97 -17.42 16.84
N ARG A 552 -4.23 -17.31 17.94
CA ARG A 552 -2.77 -17.46 17.92
C ARG A 552 -2.35 -18.82 17.35
N ASN A 553 -2.95 -19.91 17.82
CA ASN A 553 -2.64 -21.25 17.34
C ASN A 553 -2.97 -21.41 15.84
N ALA A 554 -4.06 -20.80 15.38
CA ALA A 554 -4.44 -20.79 13.96
C ALA A 554 -3.46 -19.98 13.10
N VAL A 555 -3.02 -18.82 13.58
CA VAL A 555 -2.00 -18.01 12.88
C VAL A 555 -0.65 -18.74 12.86
N GLU A 556 -0.23 -19.36 13.97
CA GLU A 556 0.98 -20.21 14.00
C GLU A 556 0.92 -21.35 12.98
N ALA A 557 -0.24 -22.02 12.87
CA ALA A 557 -0.46 -23.08 11.87
C ALA A 557 -0.40 -22.53 10.44
N ALA A 558 -1.05 -21.39 10.18
CA ALA A 558 -1.03 -20.72 8.87
C ALA A 558 0.38 -20.23 8.48
N SER A 559 1.17 -19.76 9.44
CA SER A 559 2.57 -19.37 9.23
C SER A 559 3.44 -20.57 8.88
N LYS A 560 3.25 -21.70 9.57
CA LYS A 560 3.97 -22.96 9.26
C LYS A 560 3.59 -23.56 7.89
N ALA A 561 2.37 -23.31 7.41
CA ALA A 561 1.91 -23.72 6.08
C ALA A 561 2.40 -22.83 4.93
N GLY A 562 3.58 -22.21 5.07
CA GLY A 562 4.17 -21.31 4.07
C GLY A 562 4.45 -21.96 2.71
N SER A 563 4.62 -23.29 2.67
CA SER A 563 4.79 -24.06 1.43
C SER A 563 3.61 -23.95 0.48
N TRP A 564 2.40 -23.62 0.96
CA TRP A 564 1.24 -23.38 0.11
C TRP A 564 1.40 -22.16 -0.80
N GLY A 565 2.02 -21.09 -0.29
CA GLY A 565 2.33 -19.90 -1.09
C GLY A 565 3.40 -20.16 -2.15
N ALA A 566 4.27 -21.14 -1.92
CA ALA A 566 5.30 -21.58 -2.85
C ALA A 566 4.83 -22.72 -3.79
N ALA A 567 3.68 -23.35 -3.51
CA ALA A 567 3.13 -24.39 -4.36
C ALA A 567 2.81 -23.84 -5.76
N THR A 568 2.91 -24.69 -6.77
CA THR A 568 2.52 -24.28 -8.12
C THR A 568 1.02 -23.94 -8.15
N ALA A 569 0.66 -23.00 -9.01
CA ALA A 569 -0.73 -22.63 -9.20
C ALA A 569 -1.60 -23.83 -9.65
N HIS A 570 -1.02 -24.72 -10.45
CA HIS A 570 -1.65 -25.98 -10.86
C HIS A 570 -1.97 -26.89 -9.67
N ASN A 571 -1.02 -27.09 -8.75
CA ASN A 571 -1.25 -27.92 -7.57
C ASN A 571 -2.36 -27.33 -6.70
N ARG A 572 -2.40 -25.99 -6.53
CA ARG A 572 -3.50 -25.33 -5.83
C ARG A 572 -4.83 -25.56 -6.54
N ALA A 573 -4.87 -25.47 -7.87
CA ALA A 573 -6.08 -25.74 -8.66
C ALA A 573 -6.59 -27.17 -8.43
N GLN A 574 -5.70 -28.18 -8.43
CA GLN A 574 -6.08 -29.58 -8.19
C GLN A 574 -6.73 -29.77 -6.82
N VAL A 575 -6.12 -29.25 -5.76
CA VAL A 575 -6.68 -29.32 -4.40
C VAL A 575 -8.07 -28.65 -4.35
N LEU A 576 -8.25 -27.52 -5.05
CA LEU A 576 -9.56 -26.87 -5.13
C LEU A 576 -10.58 -27.67 -5.95
N TYR A 577 -10.19 -28.40 -6.98
CA TYR A 577 -11.09 -29.31 -7.68
C TYR A 577 -11.51 -30.50 -6.80
N TYR A 578 -10.57 -31.11 -6.06
CA TYR A 578 -10.90 -32.16 -5.09
C TYR A 578 -11.85 -31.66 -4.02
N LEU A 579 -11.69 -30.41 -3.58
CA LEU A 579 -12.65 -29.75 -2.67
C LEU A 579 -14.06 -29.70 -3.24
N GLY A 580 -14.20 -29.44 -4.54
CA GLY A 580 -15.49 -29.44 -5.23
C GLY A 580 -16.08 -30.85 -5.32
N GLU A 581 -15.28 -31.82 -5.75
CA GLU A 581 -15.67 -33.24 -5.85
C GLU A 581 -16.15 -33.80 -4.50
N ASN A 582 -15.40 -33.54 -3.44
CA ASN A 582 -15.72 -34.03 -2.09
C ASN A 582 -16.87 -33.27 -1.43
N LEU A 583 -17.08 -31.99 -1.77
CA LEU A 583 -18.29 -31.27 -1.36
C LEU A 583 -19.52 -31.91 -2.00
N ASP A 584 -19.50 -32.13 -3.32
CA ASP A 584 -20.61 -32.72 -4.07
C ASP A 584 -20.97 -34.13 -3.57
N ALA A 585 -19.97 -34.94 -3.25
CA ALA A 585 -20.15 -36.26 -2.65
C ALA A 585 -20.95 -36.23 -1.33
N ARG A 586 -21.01 -35.08 -0.65
CA ARG A 586 -21.74 -34.87 0.61
C ARG A 586 -22.95 -33.94 0.49
N ARG A 587 -23.46 -33.74 -0.73
CA ARG A 587 -24.63 -32.89 -1.02
C ARG A 587 -25.78 -33.08 -0.04
N THR A 588 -26.24 -34.31 0.13
CA THR A 588 -27.38 -34.63 1.00
C THR A 588 -27.17 -34.14 2.43
N ASP A 589 -25.95 -34.31 2.98
CA ASP A 589 -25.61 -33.88 4.34
C ASP A 589 -25.65 -32.35 4.46
N PHE A 590 -25.03 -31.63 3.53
CA PHE A 590 -24.96 -30.17 3.58
C PHE A 590 -26.32 -29.52 3.37
N VAL A 591 -27.13 -30.04 2.43
CA VAL A 591 -28.48 -29.52 2.18
C VAL A 591 -29.36 -29.72 3.42
N ALA A 592 -29.30 -30.90 4.05
CA ALA A 592 -30.01 -31.15 5.31
C ALA A 592 -29.53 -30.20 6.42
N ARG A 593 -28.21 -30.03 6.59
CA ARG A 593 -27.63 -29.12 7.59
C ARG A 593 -28.04 -27.66 7.36
N LEU A 594 -28.08 -27.21 6.11
CA LEU A 594 -28.51 -25.86 5.73
C LEU A 594 -29.97 -25.62 6.14
N ILE A 595 -30.87 -26.57 5.83
CA ILE A 595 -32.29 -26.50 6.22
C ILE A 595 -32.42 -26.45 7.75
N GLU A 596 -31.74 -27.33 8.45
CA GLU A 596 -31.80 -27.44 9.91
C GLU A 596 -31.27 -26.16 10.60
N SER A 597 -30.11 -25.67 10.16
CA SER A 597 -29.41 -24.55 10.79
C SER A 597 -30.07 -23.20 10.50
N THR A 598 -30.54 -22.99 9.27
CA THR A 598 -31.03 -21.66 8.83
C THR A 598 -32.56 -21.58 8.74
N GLY A 599 -33.25 -22.72 8.74
CA GLY A 599 -34.71 -22.81 8.59
C GLY A 599 -35.24 -22.53 7.18
N VAL A 600 -34.36 -22.40 6.17
CA VAL A 600 -34.77 -22.19 4.78
C VAL A 600 -35.44 -23.44 4.18
N SER A 601 -36.18 -23.26 3.09
CA SER A 601 -36.74 -24.38 2.31
C SER A 601 -35.63 -25.18 1.64
N GLU A 602 -35.86 -26.47 1.42
CA GLU A 602 -34.97 -27.37 0.67
C GLU A 602 -34.49 -26.77 -0.66
N LYS A 603 -35.40 -26.20 -1.47
CA LYS A 603 -35.04 -25.51 -2.72
C LYS A 603 -33.97 -24.43 -2.55
N LYS A 604 -34.02 -23.65 -1.47
CA LYS A 604 -33.05 -22.57 -1.19
C LYS A 604 -31.72 -23.13 -0.66
N ALA A 605 -31.78 -24.19 0.15
CA ALA A 605 -30.58 -24.89 0.60
C ALA A 605 -29.85 -25.53 -0.59
N GLU A 606 -30.59 -26.16 -1.51
CA GLU A 606 -30.05 -26.72 -2.75
C GLU A 606 -29.41 -25.64 -3.63
N GLU A 607 -30.06 -24.48 -3.77
CA GLU A 607 -29.54 -23.34 -4.51
C GLU A 607 -28.22 -22.80 -3.90
N GLU A 608 -28.14 -22.69 -2.56
CA GLU A 608 -26.92 -22.28 -1.87
C GLU A 608 -25.80 -23.29 -2.08
N PHE A 609 -26.10 -24.59 -1.96
CA PHE A 609 -25.15 -25.67 -2.18
C PHE A 609 -24.61 -25.68 -3.62
N GLU A 610 -25.49 -25.67 -4.61
CA GLU A 610 -25.14 -25.63 -6.04
C GLU A 610 -24.27 -24.42 -6.38
N THR A 611 -24.63 -23.26 -5.84
CA THR A 611 -23.87 -22.03 -6.08
C THR A 611 -22.50 -22.09 -5.41
N SER A 612 -22.39 -22.73 -4.25
CA SER A 612 -21.13 -22.96 -3.53
C SER A 612 -20.21 -23.91 -4.30
N LEU A 613 -20.76 -25.01 -4.81
CA LEU A 613 -20.04 -25.96 -5.66
C LEU A 613 -19.48 -25.27 -6.91
N ARG A 614 -20.33 -24.50 -7.62
CA ARG A 614 -19.88 -23.71 -8.78
C ARG A 614 -18.81 -22.68 -8.41
N ARG A 615 -18.86 -22.10 -7.20
CA ARG A 615 -17.85 -21.15 -6.69
C ARG A 615 -16.48 -21.82 -6.57
N ILE A 616 -16.46 -23.06 -6.07
CA ILE A 616 -15.24 -23.88 -5.95
C ILE A 616 -14.62 -24.09 -7.32
N PHE A 617 -15.38 -24.61 -8.28
CA PHE A 617 -14.88 -24.82 -9.65
C PHE A 617 -14.42 -23.52 -10.32
N TYR A 618 -15.12 -22.40 -10.08
CA TYR A 618 -14.72 -21.10 -10.62
C TYR A 618 -13.34 -20.67 -10.12
N TYR A 619 -13.09 -20.70 -8.81
CA TYR A 619 -11.79 -20.27 -8.27
C TYR A 619 -10.68 -21.32 -8.46
N ALA A 620 -11.01 -22.60 -8.52
CA ALA A 620 -10.09 -23.64 -8.97
C ALA A 620 -9.59 -23.36 -10.40
N ALA A 621 -10.50 -22.99 -11.32
CA ALA A 621 -10.15 -22.65 -12.69
C ALA A 621 -9.28 -21.39 -12.80
N GLN A 622 -9.43 -20.43 -11.87
CA GLN A 622 -8.68 -19.18 -11.87
C GLN A 622 -7.29 -19.28 -11.21
N ALA A 623 -7.05 -20.30 -10.38
CA ALA A 623 -5.85 -20.40 -9.56
C ALA A 623 -4.54 -20.28 -10.35
N ASP A 624 -4.52 -20.76 -11.59
CA ASP A 624 -3.40 -20.76 -12.54
C ASP A 624 -3.62 -19.91 -13.81
N LYS A 625 -4.63 -19.01 -13.79
CA LYS A 625 -4.99 -18.15 -14.94
C LYS A 625 -5.09 -16.67 -14.57
N PHE A 626 -4.73 -16.31 -13.34
CA PHE A 626 -4.68 -14.94 -12.88
C PHE A 626 -3.24 -14.40 -12.97
N ASP A 627 -2.80 -14.24 -14.21
CA ASP A 627 -1.42 -13.84 -14.52
C ASP A 627 -1.09 -12.41 -14.09
N GLY A 628 0.20 -12.20 -13.85
CA GLY A 628 0.78 -10.86 -13.78
C GLY A 628 0.86 -10.20 -15.16
N ALA A 629 1.54 -9.07 -15.24
CA ALA A 629 1.75 -8.33 -16.49
C ALA A 629 3.23 -8.03 -16.74
N VAL A 630 3.59 -7.79 -17.99
CA VAL A 630 4.89 -7.24 -18.37
C VAL A 630 4.67 -5.85 -18.93
N HIS A 631 5.21 -4.85 -18.26
CA HIS A 631 5.10 -3.45 -18.65
C HIS A 631 6.36 -3.01 -19.41
N SER A 632 6.18 -2.42 -20.59
CA SER A 632 7.26 -1.73 -21.31
C SER A 632 7.46 -0.34 -20.71
N THR A 633 8.58 -0.14 -20.03
CA THR A 633 8.85 1.08 -19.25
C THR A 633 10.00 1.89 -19.86
N LYS A 634 11.20 1.80 -19.29
CA LYS A 634 12.38 2.51 -19.79
C LYS A 634 13.15 1.65 -20.80
N SER A 635 13.88 2.30 -21.70
CA SER A 635 14.77 1.59 -22.65
C SER A 635 15.68 0.61 -21.91
N ARG A 636 15.88 -0.57 -22.51
CA ARG A 636 16.70 -1.69 -21.97
C ARG A 636 16.15 -2.38 -20.73
N HIS A 637 14.92 -2.08 -20.30
CA HIS A 637 14.27 -2.75 -19.18
C HIS A 637 12.83 -3.12 -19.53
N VAL A 638 12.34 -4.17 -18.89
CA VAL A 638 10.91 -4.40 -18.72
C VAL A 638 10.60 -4.54 -17.24
N THR A 639 9.35 -4.26 -16.86
CA THR A 639 8.89 -4.40 -15.49
C THR A 639 7.89 -5.55 -15.42
N LEU A 640 8.22 -6.60 -14.68
CA LEU A 640 7.35 -7.73 -14.41
C LEU A 640 6.47 -7.39 -13.20
N ALA A 641 5.20 -7.11 -13.43
CA ALA A 641 4.18 -6.91 -12.40
C ALA A 641 3.64 -8.27 -11.95
N MET A 642 4.28 -8.84 -10.94
CA MET A 642 3.99 -10.17 -10.41
C MET A 642 2.89 -10.11 -9.35
N ASN A 643 1.89 -10.99 -9.46
CA ASN A 643 0.88 -11.20 -8.42
C ASN A 643 1.46 -12.11 -7.32
N GLU A 644 1.59 -11.60 -6.10
CA GLU A 644 2.03 -12.38 -4.93
C GLU A 644 0.92 -12.49 -3.88
N PRO A 645 0.83 -13.61 -3.13
CA PRO A 645 -0.06 -13.68 -1.98
C PRO A 645 0.33 -12.68 -0.90
N TRP A 646 -0.65 -12.24 -0.10
CA TRP A 646 -0.42 -11.52 1.15
C TRP A 646 0.34 -12.36 2.17
N GLY A 647 0.01 -13.66 2.25
CA GLY A 647 0.57 -14.59 3.21
C GLY A 647 -0.52 -15.18 4.11
N VAL A 648 -0.54 -14.78 5.38
CA VAL A 648 -1.64 -15.15 6.31
C VAL A 648 -2.73 -14.08 6.25
N MET A 649 -3.95 -14.49 5.93
CA MET A 649 -5.13 -13.63 5.87
C MET A 649 -6.14 -13.98 6.96
N GLY A 650 -6.67 -12.97 7.65
CA GLY A 650 -7.88 -13.11 8.45
C GLY A 650 -9.12 -12.97 7.57
N ILE A 651 -10.10 -13.86 7.71
CA ILE A 651 -11.38 -13.78 7.00
C ILE A 651 -12.51 -13.93 8.01
N VAL A 652 -13.42 -12.97 8.04
CA VAL A 652 -14.58 -12.99 8.94
C VAL A 652 -15.84 -12.98 8.10
N CYS A 653 -16.57 -14.09 8.17
CA CYS A 653 -17.77 -14.34 7.37
C CYS A 653 -19.03 -13.72 8.00
N PRO A 654 -20.02 -13.37 7.17
CA PRO A 654 -21.34 -12.96 7.66
C PRO A 654 -22.16 -14.18 8.12
N ASP A 655 -23.35 -13.93 8.67
CA ASP A 655 -24.27 -15.02 9.05
C ASP A 655 -25.11 -15.50 7.85
N GLU A 656 -25.31 -14.64 6.86
CA GLU A 656 -26.11 -14.89 5.67
C GLU A 656 -25.43 -15.87 4.71
N THR A 657 -26.22 -16.82 4.19
CA THR A 657 -25.77 -17.88 3.26
C THR A 657 -24.44 -18.51 3.72
N PRO A 658 -24.44 -19.13 4.92
CA PRO A 658 -23.23 -19.46 5.66
C PRO A 658 -22.26 -20.41 4.95
N LEU A 659 -22.72 -21.26 4.03
CA LEU A 659 -21.81 -22.07 3.19
C LEU A 659 -21.26 -21.22 2.04
N LEU A 660 -22.15 -20.51 1.34
CA LEU A 660 -21.79 -19.79 0.13
C LEU A 660 -20.88 -18.59 0.40
N SER A 661 -21.14 -17.82 1.46
CA SER A 661 -20.30 -16.69 1.86
C SER A 661 -18.91 -17.15 2.32
N LEU A 662 -18.84 -18.26 3.07
CA LEU A 662 -17.60 -18.90 3.49
C LEU A 662 -16.72 -19.24 2.27
N VAL A 663 -17.26 -20.00 1.30
CA VAL A 663 -16.47 -20.39 0.13
C VAL A 663 -16.16 -19.20 -0.79
N SER A 664 -17.07 -18.24 -0.92
CA SER A 664 -16.87 -17.04 -1.74
C SER A 664 -15.72 -16.15 -1.24
N LEU A 665 -15.45 -16.18 0.07
CA LEU A 665 -14.36 -15.42 0.69
C LEU A 665 -13.05 -16.21 0.80
N VAL A 666 -13.11 -17.49 1.18
CA VAL A 666 -11.91 -18.31 1.43
C VAL A 666 -11.22 -18.73 0.14
N LEU A 667 -11.99 -19.17 -0.86
CA LEU A 667 -11.44 -19.73 -2.09
C LEU A 667 -10.57 -18.78 -2.92
N PRO A 668 -10.94 -17.51 -3.18
CA PRO A 668 -10.06 -16.60 -3.92
C PRO A 668 -8.74 -16.39 -3.18
N ALA A 669 -8.75 -16.38 -1.84
CA ALA A 669 -7.54 -16.24 -1.04
C ALA A 669 -6.61 -17.44 -1.22
N ILE A 670 -7.10 -18.67 -1.02
CA ILE A 670 -6.25 -19.86 -1.11
C ILE A 670 -5.87 -20.21 -2.56
N ALA A 671 -6.71 -19.88 -3.55
CA ALA A 671 -6.37 -20.00 -4.98
C ALA A 671 -5.13 -19.18 -5.35
N MET A 672 -4.99 -18.00 -4.75
CA MET A 672 -3.84 -17.11 -4.92
C MET A 672 -2.64 -17.44 -4.02
N GLY A 673 -2.70 -18.54 -3.25
CA GLY A 673 -1.58 -19.00 -2.40
C GLY A 673 -1.56 -18.43 -0.98
N ASN A 674 -2.63 -17.77 -0.53
CA ASN A 674 -2.76 -17.33 0.86
C ASN A 674 -3.13 -18.49 1.77
N ARG A 675 -2.85 -18.34 3.07
CA ARG A 675 -3.36 -19.21 4.14
C ARG A 675 -4.32 -18.39 4.99
N THR A 676 -5.45 -18.97 5.38
CA THR A 676 -6.56 -18.24 5.97
C THR A 676 -6.82 -18.67 7.41
N VAL A 677 -7.04 -17.70 8.29
CA VAL A 677 -7.67 -17.89 9.61
C VAL A 677 -9.07 -17.31 9.52
N VAL A 678 -10.06 -18.19 9.59
CA VAL A 678 -11.46 -17.91 9.28
C VAL A 678 -12.28 -17.91 10.55
N VAL A 679 -13.08 -16.86 10.73
CA VAL A 679 -14.17 -16.80 11.70
C VAL A 679 -15.46 -17.01 10.92
N PRO A 680 -16.11 -18.19 11.00
CA PRO A 680 -17.33 -18.49 10.26
C PRO A 680 -18.53 -17.77 10.92
N SER A 681 -19.74 -17.96 10.37
CA SER A 681 -20.97 -17.50 11.01
C SER A 681 -21.05 -17.95 12.47
N SER A 682 -21.30 -17.01 13.38
CA SER A 682 -21.51 -17.31 14.80
C SER A 682 -22.90 -17.91 15.05
N ARG A 683 -23.87 -17.69 14.15
CA ARG A 683 -25.24 -18.25 14.25
C ARG A 683 -25.37 -19.64 13.64
N HIS A 684 -24.63 -19.91 12.57
CA HIS A 684 -24.72 -21.17 11.82
C HIS A 684 -23.36 -21.89 11.69
N PRO A 685 -22.55 -22.02 12.76
CA PRO A 685 -21.19 -22.55 12.69
C PRO A 685 -21.14 -24.04 12.31
N LEU A 686 -22.21 -24.81 12.57
CA LEU A 686 -22.26 -26.25 12.27
C LEU A 686 -22.06 -26.55 10.77
N ILE A 687 -22.40 -25.61 9.88
CA ILE A 687 -22.15 -25.74 8.43
C ILE A 687 -20.64 -25.74 8.13
N ALA A 688 -19.88 -24.87 8.81
CA ALA A 688 -18.42 -24.89 8.72
C ALA A 688 -17.84 -26.18 9.31
N SER A 689 -18.48 -26.77 10.33
CA SER A 689 -18.05 -28.04 10.91
C SER A 689 -18.13 -29.21 9.93
N ASP A 690 -19.20 -29.27 9.14
CA ASP A 690 -19.35 -30.29 8.10
C ASP A 690 -18.29 -30.13 7.00
N PHE A 691 -17.85 -28.88 6.76
CA PHE A 691 -16.78 -28.54 5.82
C PHE A 691 -15.39 -29.01 6.25
N TYR A 692 -15.15 -29.27 7.55
CA TYR A 692 -13.84 -29.76 8.02
C TYR A 692 -13.44 -31.08 7.36
N GLN A 693 -14.40 -32.00 7.25
CA GLN A 693 -14.14 -33.30 6.65
C GLN A 693 -14.00 -33.19 5.13
N VAL A 694 -14.62 -32.19 4.49
CA VAL A 694 -14.36 -31.87 3.07
C VAL A 694 -12.91 -31.38 2.90
N LEU A 695 -12.41 -30.51 3.78
CA LEU A 695 -11.02 -30.07 3.76
C LEU A 695 -10.04 -31.25 3.91
N ASP A 696 -10.28 -32.12 4.91
CA ASP A 696 -9.45 -33.30 5.18
C ASP A 696 -9.44 -34.29 3.99
N THR A 697 -10.61 -34.56 3.40
CA THR A 697 -10.74 -35.51 2.28
C THR A 697 -10.17 -34.96 0.97
N SER A 698 -9.98 -33.64 0.88
CA SER A 698 -9.50 -32.96 -0.34
C SER A 698 -8.01 -32.66 -0.31
N ASP A 699 -7.29 -33.23 0.66
CA ASP A 699 -5.85 -33.02 0.85
C ASP A 699 -5.47 -31.54 0.99
N VAL A 700 -6.34 -30.71 1.58
CA VAL A 700 -6.00 -29.32 1.91
C VAL A 700 -4.90 -29.35 2.96
N PRO A 701 -3.69 -28.82 2.68
CA PRO A 701 -2.59 -28.95 3.62
C PRO A 701 -2.91 -28.29 4.97
N GLY A 702 -2.51 -28.95 6.05
CA GLY A 702 -2.77 -28.47 7.40
C GLY A 702 -2.24 -27.05 7.60
N GLY A 703 -3.13 -26.13 7.99
CA GLY A 703 -2.80 -24.71 8.18
C GLY A 703 -3.17 -23.81 7.00
N VAL A 704 -3.53 -24.34 5.83
CA VAL A 704 -4.00 -23.51 4.70
C VAL A 704 -5.36 -22.90 4.98
N VAL A 705 -6.29 -23.68 5.52
CA VAL A 705 -7.58 -23.20 6.04
C VAL A 705 -7.65 -23.55 7.52
N ASN A 706 -7.84 -22.54 8.37
CA ASN A 706 -8.05 -22.70 9.81
C ASN A 706 -9.36 -22.01 10.17
N ILE A 707 -10.21 -22.66 10.96
CA ILE A 707 -11.55 -22.17 11.30
C ILE A 707 -11.66 -22.11 12.83
N VAL A 708 -11.97 -20.93 13.35
CA VAL A 708 -12.16 -20.66 14.79
C VAL A 708 -13.55 -20.10 14.99
N THR A 709 -14.41 -20.84 15.70
CA THR A 709 -15.78 -20.39 16.04
C THR A 709 -15.78 -19.55 17.30
N GLY A 710 -16.78 -18.67 17.47
CA GLY A 710 -16.94 -17.89 18.68
C GLY A 710 -17.60 -16.55 18.41
N GLU A 711 -17.38 -15.58 19.31
CA GLU A 711 -17.90 -14.23 19.17
C GLU A 711 -17.14 -13.50 18.04
N ARG A 712 -17.88 -13.16 16.97
CA ARG A 712 -17.29 -12.62 15.74
C ARG A 712 -16.38 -11.44 15.96
N ASP A 713 -16.84 -10.42 16.68
CA ASP A 713 -16.15 -9.13 16.74
C ASP A 713 -14.96 -9.18 17.71
N LEU A 714 -15.02 -9.98 18.79
CA LEU A 714 -13.86 -10.30 19.64
C LEU A 714 -12.73 -11.01 18.88
N LEU A 715 -13.08 -12.04 18.09
CA LEU A 715 -12.11 -12.77 17.27
C LEU A 715 -11.55 -11.90 16.15
N THR A 716 -12.41 -11.07 15.54
CA THR A 716 -12.02 -10.07 14.53
C THR A 716 -11.00 -9.09 15.11
N LYS A 717 -11.25 -8.55 16.30
CA LYS A 717 -10.32 -7.64 16.96
C LYS A 717 -8.95 -8.29 17.15
N THR A 718 -8.96 -9.54 17.61
CA THR A 718 -7.73 -10.30 17.80
C THR A 718 -6.96 -10.48 16.49
N LEU A 719 -7.63 -10.80 15.37
CA LEU A 719 -7.02 -10.90 14.05
C LEU A 719 -6.50 -9.55 13.55
N ALA A 720 -7.27 -8.48 13.78
CA ALA A 720 -6.91 -7.13 13.36
C ALA A 720 -5.69 -6.58 14.11
N GLU A 721 -5.50 -6.95 15.38
CA GLU A 721 -4.34 -6.59 16.19
C GLU A 721 -3.13 -7.51 16.00
N HIS A 722 -3.27 -8.64 15.29
CA HIS A 722 -2.19 -9.63 15.17
C HIS A 722 -1.13 -9.21 14.15
N ASP A 723 0.14 -9.20 14.55
CA ASP A 723 1.24 -8.73 13.69
C ASP A 723 1.57 -9.68 12.53
N ASP A 724 1.42 -11.00 12.72
CA ASP A 724 1.61 -12.00 11.65
C ASP A 724 0.44 -12.13 10.66
N VAL A 725 -0.65 -11.37 10.84
CA VAL A 725 -1.74 -11.31 9.84
C VAL A 725 -1.42 -10.19 8.85
N ALA A 726 -1.34 -10.51 7.56
CA ALA A 726 -0.94 -9.56 6.52
C ALA A 726 -2.11 -8.81 5.89
N ALA A 727 -3.31 -9.40 5.88
CA ALA A 727 -4.54 -8.76 5.41
C ALA A 727 -5.77 -9.31 6.16
N LEU A 728 -6.83 -8.51 6.23
CA LEU A 728 -8.07 -8.86 6.93
C LEU A 728 -9.30 -8.51 6.08
N TRP A 729 -10.16 -9.50 5.84
CA TRP A 729 -11.48 -9.30 5.25
C TRP A 729 -12.55 -9.45 6.34
N TYR A 730 -13.42 -8.45 6.45
CA TYR A 730 -14.50 -8.44 7.45
C TYR A 730 -15.85 -8.16 6.81
N PHE A 731 -16.74 -9.14 6.85
CA PHE A 731 -18.11 -9.04 6.36
C PHE A 731 -19.06 -9.17 7.54
N GLY A 732 -19.40 -8.04 8.15
CA GLY A 732 -20.25 -7.97 9.33
C GLY A 732 -20.88 -6.60 9.52
N SER A 733 -20.94 -6.14 10.77
CA SER A 733 -21.58 -4.87 11.14
C SER A 733 -20.75 -3.66 10.73
N ARG A 734 -21.35 -2.46 10.78
CA ARG A 734 -20.62 -1.22 10.56
C ARG A 734 -19.64 -0.95 11.70
N GLU A 735 -20.06 -1.23 12.93
CA GLU A 735 -19.27 -1.06 14.16
C GLU A 735 -18.07 -2.01 14.17
N GLY A 736 -18.25 -3.27 13.78
CA GLY A 736 -17.18 -4.24 13.64
C GLY A 736 -16.22 -3.89 12.49
N SER A 737 -16.73 -3.32 11.39
CA SER A 737 -15.90 -2.79 10.30
C SER A 737 -14.99 -1.67 10.80
N ALA A 738 -15.55 -0.70 11.53
CA ALA A 738 -14.78 0.40 12.12
C ALA A 738 -13.75 -0.11 13.14
N MET A 739 -14.12 -1.08 13.96
CA MET A 739 -13.21 -1.69 14.92
C MET A 739 -12.04 -2.40 14.22
N ALA A 740 -12.32 -3.24 13.22
CA ALA A 740 -11.30 -3.98 12.47
C ALA A 740 -10.29 -3.05 11.80
N GLU A 741 -10.80 -1.98 11.19
CA GLU A 741 -10.00 -0.94 10.54
C GLU A 741 -9.14 -0.13 11.51
N LYS A 742 -9.67 0.20 12.69
CA LYS A 742 -8.90 0.91 13.72
C LYS A 742 -7.79 0.03 14.29
N ALA A 743 -8.13 -1.21 14.62
CA ALA A 743 -7.20 -2.19 15.16
C ALA A 743 -6.08 -2.58 14.18
N SER A 744 -6.32 -2.47 12.87
CA SER A 744 -5.32 -2.77 11.84
C SER A 744 -4.16 -1.76 11.75
N ALA A 745 -4.27 -0.61 12.43
CA ALA A 745 -3.24 0.43 12.41
C ALA A 745 -1.90 0.00 13.03
N GLY A 746 -1.85 -1.07 13.82
CA GLY A 746 -0.62 -1.57 14.45
C GLY A 746 0.47 -1.92 13.42
N ASN A 747 0.23 -2.94 12.60
CA ASN A 747 1.14 -3.35 11.52
C ASN A 747 0.72 -2.84 10.13
N LEU A 748 -0.33 -2.01 10.07
CA LEU A 748 -0.91 -1.45 8.83
C LEU A 748 -1.36 -2.51 7.80
N LYS A 749 -1.78 -3.69 8.26
CA LYS A 749 -2.36 -4.73 7.39
C LYS A 749 -3.49 -4.16 6.53
N ALA A 750 -3.55 -4.58 5.27
CA ALA A 750 -4.62 -4.18 4.36
C ALA A 750 -5.97 -4.74 4.85
N THR A 751 -7.03 -3.93 4.77
CA THR A 751 -8.37 -4.33 5.20
C THR A 751 -9.38 -4.19 4.06
N TRP A 752 -10.29 -5.14 3.95
CA TRP A 752 -11.50 -4.99 3.16
C TRP A 752 -12.71 -5.26 4.05
N VAL A 753 -13.53 -4.25 4.28
CA VAL A 753 -14.65 -4.33 5.21
C VAL A 753 -15.97 -3.96 4.53
N SER A 754 -17.03 -4.68 4.88
CA SER A 754 -18.36 -4.49 4.27
C SER A 754 -19.04 -3.18 4.68
N ASN A 755 -18.65 -2.57 5.80
CA ASN A 755 -19.32 -1.41 6.39
C ASN A 755 -20.82 -1.67 6.63
N GLY A 756 -21.21 -2.89 7.00
CA GLY A 756 -22.61 -3.28 7.18
C GLY A 756 -23.39 -3.50 5.88
N ARG A 757 -22.73 -3.48 4.72
CA ARG A 757 -23.34 -3.71 3.40
C ARG A 757 -22.87 -5.04 2.83
N LEU A 758 -23.74 -6.04 2.84
CA LEU A 758 -23.40 -7.39 2.40
C LEU A 758 -23.76 -7.58 0.92
N PRO A 759 -22.90 -8.26 0.14
CA PRO A 759 -23.24 -8.64 -1.22
C PRO A 759 -24.36 -9.69 -1.23
N ASN A 760 -25.15 -9.68 -2.30
CA ASN A 760 -25.94 -10.84 -2.66
C ASN A 760 -25.00 -11.94 -3.16
N TRP A 761 -24.72 -12.92 -2.31
CA TRP A 761 -23.78 -14.01 -2.62
C TRP A 761 -24.20 -14.87 -3.82
N PHE A 762 -25.50 -14.91 -4.15
CA PHE A 762 -26.02 -15.59 -5.34
C PHE A 762 -25.78 -14.80 -6.64
N ASN A 763 -25.60 -13.48 -6.53
CA ASN A 763 -25.25 -12.65 -7.68
C ASN A 763 -23.77 -12.90 -8.05
N LYS A 764 -23.54 -13.28 -9.31
CA LYS A 764 -22.19 -13.55 -9.81
C LYS A 764 -21.29 -12.32 -9.84
N THR A 765 -21.84 -11.12 -10.02
CA THR A 765 -21.06 -9.88 -10.04
C THR A 765 -20.67 -9.44 -8.63
N GLU A 766 -21.50 -9.75 -7.63
CA GLU A 766 -21.28 -9.32 -6.24
C GLU A 766 -20.49 -10.33 -5.42
N GLY A 767 -20.78 -11.64 -5.53
CA GLY A 767 -20.14 -12.65 -4.69
C GLY A 767 -18.89 -13.31 -5.28
N GLN A 768 -18.61 -13.16 -6.58
CA GLN A 768 -17.44 -13.76 -7.24
C GLN A 768 -16.81 -12.80 -8.24
N GLY A 769 -15.56 -13.08 -8.63
CA GLY A 769 -14.95 -12.45 -9.79
C GLY A 769 -13.46 -12.19 -9.61
N ARG A 770 -12.88 -11.55 -10.63
CA ARG A 770 -11.46 -11.16 -10.61
C ARG A 770 -11.15 -10.09 -9.57
N ASP A 771 -12.13 -9.31 -9.11
CA ASP A 771 -11.89 -8.31 -8.07
C ASP A 771 -11.54 -8.96 -6.71
N TYR A 772 -12.15 -10.10 -6.38
CA TYR A 772 -11.78 -10.88 -5.19
C TYR A 772 -10.34 -11.39 -5.27
N LEU A 773 -9.92 -11.89 -6.45
CA LEU A 773 -8.54 -12.34 -6.70
C LEU A 773 -7.55 -11.17 -6.58
N ARG A 774 -7.88 -10.01 -7.17
CA ARG A 774 -7.08 -8.78 -7.07
C ARG A 774 -6.89 -8.35 -5.61
N ARG A 775 -7.92 -8.44 -4.77
CA ARG A 775 -7.84 -8.12 -3.34
C ARG A 775 -7.07 -9.18 -2.53
N ALA A 776 -6.97 -10.40 -3.04
CA ALA A 776 -6.25 -11.50 -2.42
C ALA A 776 -4.74 -11.52 -2.75
N ILE A 777 -4.27 -10.58 -3.57
CA ILE A 777 -2.85 -10.45 -3.92
C ILE A 777 -2.32 -9.06 -3.59
N GLN A 778 -1.00 -8.96 -3.58
CA GLN A 778 -0.24 -7.73 -3.67
C GLN A 778 0.64 -7.81 -4.93
N VAL A 779 0.91 -6.67 -5.57
CA VAL A 779 1.72 -6.65 -6.79
C VAL A 779 3.17 -6.31 -6.47
N LYS A 780 4.12 -7.11 -6.95
CA LYS A 780 5.54 -6.81 -6.97
C LYS A 780 5.99 -6.43 -8.37
N ASN A 781 6.62 -5.28 -8.52
CA ASN A 781 7.20 -4.85 -9.79
C ASN A 781 8.70 -5.16 -9.82
N ILE A 782 9.11 -6.12 -10.65
CA ILE A 782 10.50 -6.54 -10.82
C ILE A 782 11.05 -5.95 -12.11
N TRP A 783 12.03 -5.07 -12.02
CA TRP A 783 12.71 -4.48 -13.16
C TRP A 783 13.89 -5.37 -13.57
N VAL A 784 13.86 -5.82 -14.82
CA VAL A 784 14.88 -6.71 -15.39
C VAL A 784 15.48 -6.07 -16.64
N PRO A 785 16.80 -6.23 -16.87
CA PRO A 785 17.42 -5.89 -18.14
C PRO A 785 16.76 -6.68 -19.30
N TYR A 786 16.48 -6.00 -20.41
CA TYR A 786 15.86 -6.61 -21.59
C TYR A 786 16.32 -5.92 -22.87
N GLY A 787 16.87 -6.68 -23.83
CA GLY A 787 17.59 -6.15 -25.00
C GLY A 787 16.75 -5.91 -26.26
N ALA A 788 15.47 -5.55 -26.13
CA ALA A 788 14.57 -5.28 -27.25
C ALA A 788 14.42 -3.79 -27.58
#